data_AF-A0A7X3S4S7-F1
#
_entry.id   AF-A0A7X3S4S7-F1
#
_cell.length_a   1.000
_cell.length_b   1.000
_cell.length_c   1.000
_cell.angle_alpha   90.00
_cell.angle_beta   90.00
_cell.angle_gamma   90.00
#
_symmetry.space_group_name_H-M   'P 1'
#
loop_
_entity.id
_entity.type
_entity.pdbx_description
1 polymer ?
#
loop_
_entity_poly.entity_id
_entity_poly.type
_entity_poly.pdbx_seq_one_letter_code
_entity_poly.pdbx_strand_id
1 'polypeptide(L)'
;MFLALGAIFGLLAFSANAVASEVDRLRQACTDERVLKLGFFSDFKPVSYSENPTPGTAGFDRHRGYEADLLTALEAMEDAGLSFRRRGIGIWPGIWLTPAGADFDVVGGGITILDSRTRNDANETVITFTSGHITFRQSLLVRAEDAERLASHDDLADARVGVLGGTTGEHRLLELTGIVNADGALAQGTIVSKSDGTQVTADGSSSYRITAAGATPNLNGRSRLQGPRGTVAEVIYFEIENEQFKALRNGDVDALARGEIGNRDASADSNGAFVVTALDPEIELGGFAFAKDDEALAACVDDRLNWLTNDGRIGYAEWRADPLAFMQRARLWNATEVFGQIYAYSILAELMREDFPATLERPGRRFGESGAARMQPDADATGVWMRAKGSHRRIENVDAATDPFGGGKWRQTRGQVEIGYDFPIPAAGPTVGGISIYAMHTTADVRKGRSYTASDIEATGYGGALTLARFAPNGFYWEAQSRFSFWNADVDFASRRISESIDARSWGVSFEVGREFQTGLKFEAGDFRVTPRLQVVYTEVDFGDFTDGDGVVVRQGDSDSLEASAGLGFGTMLPKQGLSLYVDLSVSHDFQDDSSINAYGFEFRSGFSDTWGHARLGAVKKIMDGVSINLQGRVGSSLGDDTSDSFRYGAQTSLRIDF
;
A
#
# COMPACT_ATOMS: atom_id res chain seq x y z
N MET A 1 16.40 39.26 -12.35
CA MET A 1 15.36 38.21 -12.34
C MET A 1 15.52 37.18 -13.46
N PHE A 2 16.01 37.54 -14.66
CA PHE A 2 16.21 36.59 -15.77
C PHE A 2 17.46 35.68 -15.69
N LEU A 3 18.47 36.02 -14.87
CA LEU A 3 19.68 35.21 -14.70
C LEU A 3 19.52 34.06 -13.68
N ALA A 4 18.50 34.10 -12.82
CA ALA A 4 18.25 33.07 -11.81
C ALA A 4 17.46 31.87 -12.36
N LEU A 5 16.60 32.06 -13.38
CA LEU A 5 15.87 30.97 -14.03
C LEU A 5 16.78 30.07 -14.89
N GLY A 6 17.83 30.62 -15.53
CA GLY A 6 18.75 29.85 -16.37
C GLY A 6 19.61 28.84 -15.59
N ALA A 7 19.94 29.15 -14.33
CA ALA A 7 20.69 28.25 -13.46
C ALA A 7 19.82 27.08 -12.96
N ILE A 8 18.53 27.30 -12.72
CA ILE A 8 17.58 26.28 -12.26
C ILE A 8 17.25 25.30 -13.40
N PHE A 9 17.03 25.81 -14.62
CA PHE A 9 16.86 24.95 -15.81
C PHE A 9 18.15 24.20 -16.18
N GLY A 10 19.31 24.80 -15.97
CA GLY A 10 20.61 24.16 -16.15
C GLY A 10 20.83 22.99 -15.17
N LEU A 11 20.51 23.17 -13.88
CA LEU A 11 20.59 22.10 -12.89
C LEU A 11 19.58 20.97 -13.16
N LEU A 12 18.33 21.31 -13.49
CA LEU A 12 17.28 20.32 -13.81
C LEU A 12 17.60 19.49 -15.06
N ALA A 13 18.17 20.11 -16.10
CA ALA A 13 18.61 19.42 -17.31
C ALA A 13 19.87 18.56 -17.07
N PHE A 14 20.78 18.99 -16.18
CA PHE A 14 21.95 18.20 -15.79
C PHE A 14 21.55 16.97 -14.97
N SER A 15 20.60 17.11 -14.03
CA SER A 15 20.06 16.00 -13.24
C SER A 15 19.23 15.03 -14.10
N ALA A 16 18.42 15.51 -15.05
CA ALA A 16 17.65 14.64 -15.94
C ALA A 16 18.55 13.83 -16.89
N ASN A 17 19.63 14.42 -17.41
CA ASN A 17 20.60 13.71 -18.24
C ASN A 17 21.47 12.73 -17.43
N ALA A 18 21.82 13.06 -16.19
CA ALA A 18 22.53 12.14 -15.29
C ALA A 18 21.66 10.91 -14.98
N VAL A 19 20.41 11.12 -14.58
CA VAL A 19 19.43 10.06 -14.32
C VAL A 19 19.17 9.22 -15.58
N ALA A 20 18.99 9.84 -16.74
CA ALA A 20 18.82 9.10 -18.00
C ALA A 20 20.07 8.27 -18.36
N SER A 21 21.28 8.80 -18.12
CA SER A 21 22.54 8.08 -18.38
C SER A 21 22.81 6.93 -17.41
N GLU A 22 22.25 7.02 -16.20
CA GLU A 22 22.34 6.00 -15.16
C GLU A 22 21.32 4.90 -15.41
N VAL A 23 20.09 5.26 -15.79
CA VAL A 23 19.06 4.33 -16.27
C VAL A 23 19.52 3.58 -17.53
N ASP A 24 20.18 4.24 -18.48
CA ASP A 24 20.74 3.58 -19.67
C ASP A 24 21.93 2.66 -19.34
N ARG A 25 22.78 3.02 -18.37
CA ARG A 25 23.85 2.14 -17.87
C ARG A 25 23.30 0.91 -17.14
N LEU A 26 22.28 1.09 -16.29
CA LEU A 26 21.60 -0.02 -15.61
C LEU A 26 20.92 -0.95 -16.60
N ARG A 27 20.26 -0.40 -17.63
CA ARG A 27 19.70 -1.20 -18.73
C ARG A 27 20.77 -1.99 -19.48
N GLN A 28 21.90 -1.38 -19.83
CA GLN A 28 23.02 -2.07 -20.49
C GLN A 28 23.65 -3.18 -19.65
N ALA A 29 23.71 -3.04 -18.32
CA ALA A 29 24.27 -4.05 -17.43
C ALA A 29 23.44 -5.35 -17.39
N CYS A 30 22.16 -5.28 -17.74
CA CYS A 30 21.22 -6.42 -17.73
C CYS A 30 20.86 -6.99 -19.11
N THR A 31 21.28 -6.36 -20.21
CA THR A 31 20.85 -6.75 -21.57
C THR A 31 21.64 -7.89 -22.19
N ASP A 32 22.80 -8.24 -21.63
CA ASP A 32 23.57 -9.41 -22.09
C ASP A 32 23.11 -10.66 -21.32
N GLU A 33 22.79 -11.75 -22.03
CA GLU A 33 22.61 -13.06 -21.38
C GLU A 33 23.88 -13.46 -20.63
N ARG A 34 23.79 -13.61 -19.31
CA ARG A 34 24.91 -13.96 -18.43
C ARG A 34 24.56 -15.12 -17.50
N VAL A 35 25.52 -16.00 -17.31
CA VAL A 35 25.47 -17.07 -16.30
C VAL A 35 26.38 -16.65 -15.14
N LEU A 36 25.79 -16.26 -14.01
CA LEU A 36 26.52 -15.85 -12.82
C LEU A 36 26.85 -17.06 -11.94
N LYS A 37 28.09 -17.12 -11.43
CA LYS A 37 28.50 -18.08 -10.39
C LYS A 37 27.95 -17.61 -9.05
N LEU A 38 26.88 -18.27 -8.60
CA LEU A 38 26.26 -18.01 -7.31
C LEU A 38 26.85 -18.92 -6.24
N GLY A 39 27.44 -18.31 -5.21
CA GLY A 39 27.70 -18.98 -3.94
C GLY A 39 26.52 -18.79 -2.98
N PHE A 40 26.13 -19.84 -2.25
CA PHE A 40 25.15 -19.71 -1.18
C PHE A 40 25.59 -20.49 0.05
N PHE A 41 25.32 -19.95 1.24
CA PHE A 41 25.60 -20.67 2.48
C PHE A 41 24.72 -21.91 2.60
N SER A 42 25.29 -23.08 2.87
CA SER A 42 24.59 -24.37 2.74
C SER A 42 23.63 -24.70 3.88
N ASP A 43 23.71 -23.99 5.01
CA ASP A 43 23.15 -24.47 6.28
C ASP A 43 22.08 -23.55 6.89
N PHE A 44 21.74 -22.41 6.28
CA PHE A 44 20.80 -21.47 6.87
C PHE A 44 19.34 -21.73 6.45
N LYS A 45 18.77 -22.78 7.04
CA LYS A 45 17.34 -23.08 6.88
C LYS A 45 16.46 -22.05 7.60
N PRO A 46 15.29 -21.70 7.03
CA PRO A 46 14.78 -22.03 5.69
C PRO A 46 15.11 -20.98 4.61
N VAL A 47 15.99 -20.02 4.89
CA VAL A 47 16.27 -18.88 4.00
C VAL A 47 17.13 -19.28 2.80
N SER A 48 18.23 -19.98 3.04
CA SER A 48 19.23 -20.31 2.01
C SER A 48 20.00 -21.55 2.47
N TYR A 49 19.74 -22.69 1.84
CA TYR A 49 20.32 -23.96 2.28
C TYR A 49 20.45 -24.98 1.15
N SER A 50 21.24 -26.02 1.40
CA SER A 50 21.43 -27.15 0.49
C SER A 50 20.41 -28.25 0.75
N GLU A 51 19.93 -28.91 -0.30
CA GLU A 51 19.10 -30.13 -0.17
C GLU A 51 19.80 -31.20 0.70
N ASN A 52 21.12 -31.31 0.58
CA ASN A 52 21.97 -32.05 1.51
C ASN A 52 23.18 -31.19 1.94
N PRO A 53 23.31 -30.82 3.23
CA PRO A 53 24.38 -29.93 3.69
C PRO A 53 25.78 -30.58 3.69
N THR A 54 25.89 -31.88 3.41
CA THR A 54 27.19 -32.58 3.41
C THR A 54 27.98 -32.25 2.13
N PRO A 55 29.17 -31.60 2.23
CA PRO A 55 29.98 -31.26 1.06
C PRO A 55 30.33 -32.48 0.21
N GLY A 56 30.28 -32.32 -1.11
CA GLY A 56 30.60 -33.37 -2.08
C GLY A 56 29.47 -34.37 -2.37
N THR A 57 28.30 -34.21 -1.73
CA THR A 57 27.10 -34.99 -2.08
C THR A 57 26.34 -34.34 -3.24
N ALA A 58 25.55 -35.14 -3.97
CA ALA A 58 24.76 -34.64 -5.11
C ALA A 58 23.71 -33.58 -4.74
N GLY A 59 23.37 -33.45 -3.45
CA GLY A 59 22.43 -32.47 -2.92
C GLY A 59 23.07 -31.20 -2.37
N PHE A 60 24.41 -31.12 -2.34
CA PHE A 60 25.13 -29.98 -1.75
C PHE A 60 24.95 -28.70 -2.57
N ASP A 61 25.07 -28.78 -3.89
CA ASP A 61 24.90 -27.60 -4.75
C ASP A 61 23.43 -27.33 -5.12
N ARG A 62 22.49 -28.11 -4.57
CA ARG A 62 21.05 -27.94 -4.80
C ARG A 62 20.49 -26.94 -3.79
N HIS A 63 20.49 -25.67 -4.19
CA HIS A 63 19.96 -24.55 -3.42
C HIS A 63 18.44 -24.65 -3.21
N ARG A 64 18.00 -24.41 -1.97
CA ARG A 64 16.61 -24.44 -1.52
C ARG A 64 16.35 -23.26 -0.58
N GLY A 65 15.07 -22.91 -0.42
CA GLY A 65 14.61 -21.88 0.51
C GLY A 65 14.22 -20.57 -0.17
N TYR A 66 13.94 -19.56 0.65
CA TYR A 66 13.51 -18.23 0.23
C TYR A 66 14.38 -17.63 -0.89
N GLU A 67 15.71 -17.59 -0.69
CA GLU A 67 16.62 -16.99 -1.67
C GLU A 67 16.72 -17.84 -2.95
N ALA A 68 16.55 -19.16 -2.84
CA ALA A 68 16.57 -20.04 -4.00
C ALA A 68 15.34 -19.80 -4.90
N ASP A 69 14.16 -19.65 -4.29
CA ASP A 69 12.91 -19.36 -5.01
C ASP A 69 12.94 -17.94 -5.61
N LEU A 70 13.45 -16.96 -4.86
CA LEU A 70 13.63 -15.59 -5.33
C LEU A 70 14.56 -15.53 -6.56
N LEU A 71 15.70 -16.20 -6.51
CA LEU A 71 16.62 -16.25 -7.64
C LEU A 71 16.06 -17.06 -8.82
N THR A 72 15.30 -18.13 -8.56
CA THR A 72 14.61 -18.89 -9.62
C THR A 72 13.55 -18.02 -10.32
N ALA A 73 12.83 -17.18 -9.58
CA ALA A 73 11.91 -16.22 -10.16
C ALA A 73 12.64 -15.16 -10.99
N LEU A 74 13.79 -14.69 -10.54
CA LEU A 74 14.64 -13.77 -11.30
C LEU A 74 15.10 -14.37 -12.64
N GLU A 75 15.46 -15.66 -12.67
CA GLU A 75 15.79 -16.37 -13.92
C GLU A 75 14.61 -16.48 -14.90
N ALA A 76 13.38 -16.50 -14.38
CA ALA A 76 12.17 -16.68 -15.17
C ALA A 76 11.60 -15.36 -15.72
N MET A 77 12.12 -14.21 -15.30
CA MET A 77 11.71 -12.90 -15.77
C MET A 77 12.11 -12.70 -17.25
N GLU A 78 11.15 -12.28 -18.08
CA GLU A 78 11.40 -11.97 -19.50
C GLU A 78 12.46 -10.85 -19.63
N ASP A 79 13.39 -10.96 -20.57
CA ASP A 79 14.48 -9.99 -20.74
C ASP A 79 15.32 -9.71 -19.47
N ALA A 80 15.31 -10.61 -18.48
CA ALA A 80 16.17 -10.46 -17.32
C ALA A 80 17.65 -10.70 -17.66
N GLY A 81 17.93 -11.55 -18.64
CA GLY A 81 19.29 -11.84 -19.12
C GLY A 81 20.17 -12.56 -18.10
N LEU A 82 19.61 -13.13 -17.04
CA LEU A 82 20.36 -13.69 -15.91
C LEU A 82 20.02 -15.16 -15.67
N SER A 83 21.06 -15.95 -15.42
CA SER A 83 20.96 -17.33 -14.93
C SER A 83 22.05 -17.62 -13.90
N PHE A 84 21.84 -18.58 -13.01
CA PHE A 84 22.74 -18.84 -11.89
C PHE A 84 23.31 -20.26 -11.92
N ARG A 85 24.63 -20.36 -11.94
CA ARG A 85 25.34 -21.59 -11.59
C ARG A 85 25.55 -21.61 -10.08
N ARG A 86 24.67 -22.34 -9.37
CA ARG A 86 24.65 -22.40 -7.92
C ARG A 86 25.70 -23.37 -7.36
N ARG A 87 26.37 -22.98 -6.28
CA ARG A 87 27.31 -23.81 -5.53
C ARG A 87 27.21 -23.53 -4.02
N GLY A 88 27.12 -24.59 -3.23
CA GLY A 88 27.02 -24.49 -1.78
C GLY A 88 28.36 -24.09 -1.14
N ILE A 89 28.29 -23.37 -0.03
CA ILE A 89 29.43 -22.98 0.81
C ILE A 89 29.14 -23.44 2.24
N GLY A 90 29.92 -24.40 2.75
CA GLY A 90 29.74 -25.00 4.08
C GLY A 90 30.51 -24.32 5.22
N ILE A 91 31.10 -23.17 4.96
CA ILE A 91 31.88 -22.40 5.95
C ILE A 91 31.29 -21.00 5.98
N TRP A 92 30.90 -20.51 7.16
CA TRP A 92 30.26 -19.20 7.33
C TRP A 92 31.22 -18.00 7.37
N PRO A 93 32.36 -18.04 8.08
CA PRO A 93 33.21 -16.85 8.21
C PRO A 93 33.70 -16.30 6.87
N GLY A 94 33.41 -15.02 6.61
CA GLY A 94 33.94 -14.26 5.48
C GLY A 94 33.31 -14.55 4.11
N ILE A 95 32.22 -15.34 4.03
CA ILE A 95 31.60 -15.70 2.74
C ILE A 95 31.21 -14.48 1.90
N TRP A 96 30.80 -13.39 2.54
CA TRP A 96 30.37 -12.17 1.87
C TRP A 96 31.51 -11.46 1.13
N LEU A 97 32.78 -11.74 1.45
CA LEU A 97 33.94 -11.17 0.77
C LEU A 97 34.38 -11.99 -0.44
N THR A 98 33.91 -13.23 -0.61
CA THR A 98 34.38 -14.10 -1.71
C THR A 98 34.06 -13.60 -3.11
N PRO A 99 33.01 -12.78 -3.37
CA PRO A 99 32.82 -12.11 -4.65
C PRO A 99 33.97 -11.17 -5.06
N ALA A 100 34.78 -10.67 -4.12
CA ALA A 100 35.97 -9.88 -4.47
C ALA A 100 37.07 -10.72 -5.16
N GLY A 101 36.94 -12.05 -5.13
CA GLY A 101 37.78 -13.00 -5.86
C GLY A 101 37.12 -13.50 -7.16
N ALA A 102 37.71 -14.53 -7.78
CA ALA A 102 37.21 -15.07 -9.06
C ALA A 102 36.24 -16.26 -8.93
N ASP A 103 35.99 -16.72 -7.69
CA ASP A 103 35.23 -17.94 -7.42
C ASP A 103 33.73 -17.76 -7.59
N PHE A 104 33.22 -16.58 -7.26
CA PHE A 104 31.80 -16.24 -7.28
C PHE A 104 31.59 -14.83 -7.84
N ASP A 105 30.54 -14.65 -8.62
CA ASP A 105 30.12 -13.32 -9.10
C ASP A 105 29.11 -12.70 -8.11
N VAL A 106 28.35 -13.55 -7.42
CA VAL A 106 27.34 -13.18 -6.42
C VAL A 106 27.34 -14.19 -5.28
N VAL A 107 27.17 -13.72 -4.05
CA VAL A 107 27.03 -14.60 -2.87
C VAL A 107 25.81 -14.21 -2.04
N GLY A 108 25.01 -15.22 -1.72
CA GLY A 108 23.89 -15.16 -0.77
C GLY A 108 24.07 -16.14 0.38
N GLY A 109 23.03 -16.31 1.18
CA GLY A 109 23.10 -17.15 2.38
C GLY A 109 22.37 -16.59 3.59
N GLY A 110 21.47 -15.61 3.42
CA GLY A 110 20.92 -14.82 4.52
C GLY A 110 21.95 -13.91 5.18
N ILE A 111 22.70 -13.17 4.35
CA ILE A 111 23.79 -12.31 4.81
C ILE A 111 23.23 -10.94 5.17
N THR A 112 23.29 -10.57 6.45
CA THR A 112 23.04 -9.19 6.89
C THR A 112 23.98 -8.19 6.23
N ILE A 113 23.42 -7.10 5.72
CA ILE A 113 24.10 -5.94 5.15
C ILE A 113 24.71 -5.12 6.28
N LEU A 114 26.04 -5.08 6.35
CA LEU A 114 26.79 -4.32 7.36
C LEU A 114 28.01 -3.66 6.70
N ASP A 115 28.34 -2.42 7.07
CA ASP A 115 29.57 -1.75 6.58
C ASP A 115 30.82 -2.59 6.88
N SER A 116 30.88 -3.20 8.06
CA SER A 116 31.98 -4.09 8.46
C SER A 116 32.13 -5.34 7.59
N ARG A 117 31.05 -5.77 6.93
CA ARG A 117 31.07 -6.88 5.96
C ARG A 117 31.46 -6.43 4.55
N THR A 118 31.58 -5.13 4.30
CA THR A 118 32.09 -4.65 3.00
C THR A 118 33.62 -4.62 2.94
N ARG A 119 34.29 -4.77 4.09
CA ARG A 119 35.71 -4.46 4.25
C ARG A 119 36.59 -5.70 4.34
N ASN A 120 37.74 -5.65 3.67
CA ASN A 120 38.80 -6.65 3.83
C ASN A 120 39.67 -6.38 5.07
N ASP A 121 40.69 -7.22 5.30
CA ASP A 121 41.64 -7.07 6.41
C ASP A 121 42.46 -5.76 6.37
N ALA A 122 42.60 -5.16 5.19
CA ALA A 122 43.21 -3.84 4.99
C ALA A 122 42.23 -2.67 5.20
N ASN A 123 40.99 -2.96 5.62
CA ASN A 123 39.90 -2.01 5.84
C ASN A 123 39.39 -1.31 4.54
N GLU A 124 39.67 -1.89 3.38
CA GLU A 124 39.22 -1.42 2.07
C GLU A 124 37.85 -2.02 1.75
N THR A 125 36.95 -1.21 1.20
CA THR A 125 35.65 -1.68 0.71
C THR A 125 35.84 -2.47 -0.58
N VAL A 126 35.63 -3.78 -0.55
CA VAL A 126 35.91 -4.71 -1.66
C VAL A 126 34.67 -5.37 -2.25
N ILE A 127 33.53 -5.25 -1.57
CA ILE A 127 32.22 -5.72 -2.07
C ILE A 127 31.17 -4.62 -1.94
N THR A 128 30.06 -4.81 -2.62
CA THR A 128 28.82 -4.04 -2.47
C THR A 128 27.65 -5.01 -2.23
N PHE A 129 26.59 -4.52 -1.60
CA PHE A 129 25.36 -5.29 -1.37
C PHE A 129 24.21 -4.75 -2.23
N THR A 130 23.24 -5.61 -2.53
CA THR A 130 21.87 -5.19 -2.90
C THR A 130 21.20 -4.45 -1.74
N SER A 131 20.15 -3.68 -2.02
CA SER A 131 19.45 -2.82 -1.04
C SER A 131 18.78 -3.58 0.10
N GLY A 132 18.42 -4.84 -0.13
CA GLY A 132 17.95 -5.78 0.88
C GLY A 132 16.64 -6.44 0.47
N HIS A 133 16.61 -7.77 0.45
CA HIS A 133 15.47 -8.56 -0.01
C HIS A 133 14.77 -9.34 1.10
N ILE A 134 15.29 -9.27 2.33
CA ILE A 134 14.75 -9.99 3.48
C ILE A 134 15.09 -9.24 4.77
N THR A 135 14.20 -9.36 5.75
CA THR A 135 14.33 -8.70 7.05
C THR A 135 14.70 -9.73 8.12
N PHE A 136 15.73 -9.43 8.90
CA PHE A 136 16.19 -10.21 10.04
C PHE A 136 15.96 -9.45 11.34
N ARG A 137 15.68 -10.21 12.40
CA ARG A 137 15.63 -9.76 13.79
C ARG A 137 16.28 -10.82 14.66
N GLN A 138 16.86 -10.41 15.78
CA GLN A 138 17.40 -11.36 16.75
C GLN A 138 16.32 -11.80 17.74
N SER A 139 16.46 -13.02 18.25
CA SER A 139 15.51 -13.61 19.18
C SER A 139 16.15 -14.72 20.01
N LEU A 140 15.42 -15.18 21.02
CA LEU A 140 15.75 -16.39 21.77
C LEU A 140 14.85 -17.55 21.34
N LEU A 141 15.42 -18.74 21.23
CA LEU A 141 14.69 -20.00 21.24
C LEU A 141 14.88 -20.66 22.60
N VAL A 142 13.77 -20.93 23.28
CA VAL A 142 13.77 -21.51 24.63
C VAL A 142 12.88 -22.75 24.67
N ARG A 143 13.03 -23.58 25.71
CA ARG A 143 12.05 -24.64 25.99
C ARG A 143 10.72 -24.01 26.37
N ALA A 144 9.62 -24.63 25.95
CA ALA A 144 8.28 -24.09 26.22
C ALA A 144 8.00 -23.83 27.70
N GLU A 145 8.55 -24.65 28.59
CA GLU A 145 8.46 -24.50 30.05
C GLU A 145 9.24 -23.30 30.62
N ASP A 146 10.23 -22.78 29.88
CA ASP A 146 11.07 -21.65 30.28
C ASP A 146 10.57 -20.31 29.72
N ALA A 147 9.49 -20.30 28.94
CA ALA A 147 9.03 -19.14 28.18
C ALA A 147 8.79 -17.89 29.03
N GLU A 148 8.14 -18.06 30.19
CA GLU A 148 7.87 -16.96 31.13
C GLU A 148 9.12 -16.49 31.85
N ARG A 149 10.06 -17.41 32.11
CA ARG A 149 11.32 -17.11 32.82
C ARG A 149 12.32 -16.39 31.91
N LEU A 150 12.28 -16.66 30.60
CA LEU A 150 13.20 -16.16 29.59
C LEU A 150 12.43 -15.39 28.51
N ALA A 151 11.65 -14.40 28.95
CA ALA A 151 10.77 -13.63 28.09
C ALA A 151 11.50 -12.47 27.38
N SER A 152 12.54 -11.94 28.01
CA SER A 152 13.39 -10.83 27.54
C SER A 152 14.88 -11.19 27.59
N HIS A 153 15.71 -10.45 26.85
CA HIS A 153 17.17 -10.53 26.96
C HIS A 153 17.68 -10.12 28.35
N ASP A 154 16.92 -9.28 29.07
CA ASP A 154 17.24 -8.87 30.45
C ASP A 154 17.15 -10.04 31.46
N ASP A 155 16.41 -11.10 31.12
CA ASP A 155 16.20 -12.26 32.00
C ASP A 155 17.37 -13.27 31.96
N LEU A 156 18.43 -12.96 31.20
CA LEU A 156 19.53 -13.90 30.93
C LEU A 156 20.66 -13.90 31.96
N ALA A 157 20.58 -13.11 33.03
CA ALA A 157 21.68 -12.93 33.99
C ALA A 157 22.23 -14.24 34.58
N ASP A 158 21.37 -15.24 34.80
CA ASP A 158 21.76 -16.56 35.31
C ASP A 158 21.67 -17.69 34.27
N ALA A 159 21.45 -17.34 32.99
CA ALA A 159 21.22 -18.30 31.92
C ALA A 159 22.51 -18.74 31.21
N ARG A 160 22.52 -19.99 30.73
CA ARG A 160 23.48 -20.50 29.75
C ARG A 160 22.87 -20.37 28.36
N VAL A 161 23.50 -19.55 27.51
CA VAL A 161 22.97 -19.23 26.19
C VAL A 161 23.87 -19.82 25.11
N GLY A 162 23.29 -20.63 24.22
CA GLY A 162 23.99 -21.18 23.07
C GLY A 162 24.02 -20.21 21.88
N VAL A 163 25.17 -20.13 21.20
CA VAL A 163 25.36 -19.30 20.00
C VAL A 163 26.20 -20.02 18.94
N LEU A 164 26.07 -19.58 17.68
CA LEU A 164 27.00 -19.90 16.60
C LEU A 164 27.99 -18.73 16.43
N GLY A 165 29.29 -19.04 16.49
CA GLY A 165 30.34 -18.03 16.38
C GLY A 165 30.40 -17.34 15.01
N GLY A 166 30.66 -16.03 14.99
CA GLY A 166 30.78 -15.21 13.79
C GLY A 166 29.44 -14.80 13.16
N THR A 167 28.33 -14.97 13.88
CA THR A 167 26.99 -14.59 13.42
C THR A 167 26.55 -13.24 14.01
N THR A 168 25.54 -12.60 13.39
CA THR A 168 24.92 -11.41 13.98
C THR A 168 24.23 -11.74 15.31
N GLY A 169 23.62 -12.93 15.42
CA GLY A 169 23.02 -13.42 16.66
C GLY A 169 24.00 -13.53 17.83
N GLU A 170 25.25 -13.96 17.59
CA GLU A 170 26.29 -13.91 18.63
C GLU A 170 26.55 -12.46 19.06
N HIS A 171 26.95 -11.61 18.13
CA HIS A 171 27.39 -10.26 18.46
C HIS A 171 26.28 -9.48 19.17
N ARG A 172 25.04 -9.57 18.66
CA ARG A 172 23.91 -8.85 19.21
C ARG A 172 23.51 -9.36 20.60
N LEU A 173 23.54 -10.67 20.84
CA LEU A 173 23.37 -11.20 22.21
C LEU A 173 24.39 -10.58 23.15
N LEU A 174 25.67 -10.58 22.76
CA LEU A 174 26.75 -10.08 23.62
C LEU A 174 26.59 -8.58 23.89
N GLU A 175 26.10 -7.80 22.93
CA GLU A 175 25.84 -6.38 23.08
C GLU A 175 24.66 -6.12 24.02
N LEU A 176 23.52 -6.77 23.78
CA LEU A 176 22.31 -6.65 24.61
C LEU A 176 22.55 -7.04 26.07
N THR A 177 23.53 -7.90 26.31
CA THR A 177 23.85 -8.43 27.64
C THR A 177 25.07 -7.75 28.27
N GLY A 178 25.66 -6.77 27.59
CA GLY A 178 26.78 -5.97 28.08
C GLY A 178 28.12 -6.72 28.14
N ILE A 179 28.24 -7.89 27.51
CA ILE A 179 29.51 -8.62 27.40
C ILE A 179 30.43 -7.95 26.38
N VAL A 180 29.88 -7.33 25.33
CA VAL A 180 30.61 -6.42 24.45
C VAL A 180 30.04 -5.02 24.51
N ASN A 181 30.88 -4.03 24.19
CA ASN A 181 30.43 -2.69 23.86
C ASN A 181 30.02 -2.60 22.37
N ALA A 182 29.58 -1.41 21.94
CA ALA A 182 29.19 -1.14 20.55
C ALA A 182 30.31 -1.38 19.52
N ASP A 183 31.58 -1.25 19.92
CA ASP A 183 32.73 -1.57 19.06
C ASP A 183 33.07 -3.08 19.04
N GLY A 184 32.29 -3.90 19.76
CA GLY A 184 32.49 -5.34 19.92
C GLY A 184 33.59 -5.73 20.90
N ALA A 185 34.21 -4.79 21.62
CA ALA A 185 35.26 -5.10 22.59
C ALA A 185 34.65 -5.79 23.83
N LEU A 186 35.22 -6.93 24.22
CA LEU A 186 34.79 -7.67 25.41
C LEU A 186 34.98 -6.81 26.67
N ALA A 187 33.98 -6.83 27.55
CA ALA A 187 34.04 -6.17 28.85
C ALA A 187 35.24 -6.68 29.66
N GLN A 188 35.90 -5.76 30.36
CA GLN A 188 37.04 -6.09 31.20
C GLN A 188 36.64 -7.14 32.25
N GLY A 189 37.45 -8.20 32.37
CA GLY A 189 37.20 -9.30 33.30
C GLY A 189 36.40 -10.46 32.70
N THR A 190 35.93 -10.38 31.45
CA THR A 190 35.31 -11.50 30.75
C THR A 190 36.30 -12.66 30.61
N ILE A 191 35.92 -13.86 31.04
CA ILE A 191 36.75 -15.06 30.94
C ILE A 191 36.40 -15.79 29.64
N VAL A 192 37.40 -16.02 28.79
CA VAL A 192 37.29 -16.75 27.54
C VAL A 192 37.93 -18.11 27.73
N SER A 193 37.15 -19.18 27.64
CA SER A 193 37.67 -20.55 27.64
C SER A 193 37.77 -21.08 26.22
N LYS A 194 38.90 -21.70 25.87
CA LYS A 194 39.17 -22.25 24.55
C LYS A 194 39.00 -23.76 24.52
N SER A 195 38.78 -24.31 23.34
CA SER A 195 38.60 -25.75 23.11
C SER A 195 39.84 -26.58 23.49
N ASP A 196 41.03 -25.97 23.49
CA ASP A 196 42.28 -26.59 23.96
C ASP A 196 42.45 -26.59 25.49
N GLY A 197 41.46 -26.08 26.24
CA GLY A 197 41.46 -26.00 27.70
C GLY A 197 42.14 -24.76 28.28
N THR A 198 42.68 -23.86 27.44
CA THR A 198 43.27 -22.61 27.91
C THR A 198 42.19 -21.57 28.26
N GLN A 199 42.53 -20.67 29.20
CA GLN A 199 41.67 -19.55 29.58
C GLN A 199 42.42 -18.23 29.47
N VAL A 200 41.74 -17.20 28.96
CA VAL A 200 42.25 -15.83 28.91
C VAL A 200 41.19 -14.88 29.47
N THR A 201 41.63 -13.85 30.20
CA THR A 201 40.75 -12.80 30.71
C THR A 201 40.87 -11.58 29.80
N ALA A 202 39.75 -11.10 29.28
CA ALA A 202 39.70 -9.89 28.49
C ALA A 202 40.04 -8.67 29.35
N ASP A 203 40.87 -7.78 28.82
CA ASP A 203 41.33 -6.57 29.50
C ASP A 203 40.52 -5.32 29.13
N GLY A 204 39.47 -5.46 28.31
CA GLY A 204 38.69 -4.34 27.77
C GLY A 204 39.30 -3.68 26.53
N SER A 205 40.44 -4.17 26.02
CA SER A 205 41.10 -3.62 24.84
C SER A 205 40.52 -4.15 23.54
N SER A 206 40.83 -3.46 22.44
CA SER A 206 40.52 -3.90 21.07
C SER A 206 41.19 -5.21 20.65
N SER A 207 42.10 -5.76 21.48
CA SER A 207 42.73 -7.06 21.27
C SER A 207 41.75 -8.22 21.49
N TYR A 208 40.61 -7.99 22.15
CA TYR A 208 39.57 -8.96 22.44
C TYR A 208 38.23 -8.44 21.91
N ARG A 209 38.02 -8.54 20.60
CA ARG A 209 36.84 -8.01 19.93
C ARG A 209 36.05 -9.11 19.22
N ILE A 210 34.74 -9.12 19.40
CA ILE A 210 33.77 -9.97 18.69
C ILE A 210 32.76 -9.05 18.01
N THR A 211 32.67 -9.13 16.68
CA THR A 211 31.65 -8.45 15.87
C THR A 211 30.93 -9.45 14.99
N ALA A 212 29.85 -9.01 14.34
CA ALA A 212 29.15 -9.79 13.33
C ALA A 212 29.99 -10.12 12.06
N ALA A 213 31.16 -9.51 11.91
CA ALA A 213 32.10 -9.76 10.82
C ALA A 213 33.26 -10.70 11.22
N GLY A 214 33.48 -10.94 12.52
CA GLY A 214 34.53 -11.82 12.98
C GLY A 214 35.01 -11.51 14.39
N ALA A 215 36.05 -12.23 14.82
CA ALA A 215 36.67 -12.05 16.12
C ALA A 215 38.19 -11.87 15.99
N THR A 216 38.81 -11.21 16.97
CA THR A 216 40.27 -11.03 16.98
C THR A 216 41.00 -12.36 17.22
N PRO A 217 42.26 -12.51 16.77
CA PRO A 217 43.00 -13.77 16.89
C PRO A 217 43.10 -14.32 18.32
N ASN A 218 43.10 -13.45 19.33
CA ASN A 218 43.11 -13.87 20.74
C ASN A 218 41.89 -14.70 21.14
N LEU A 219 40.79 -14.60 20.40
CA LEU A 219 39.52 -15.29 20.61
C LEU A 219 39.34 -16.51 19.70
N ASN A 220 40.36 -16.87 18.91
CA ASN A 220 40.35 -18.10 18.12
C ASN A 220 40.24 -19.32 19.05
N GLY A 221 39.39 -20.26 18.66
CA GLY A 221 39.11 -21.47 19.43
C GLY A 221 38.25 -21.24 20.68
N ARG A 222 37.60 -20.07 20.84
CA ARG A 222 36.66 -19.84 21.95
C ARG A 222 35.55 -20.88 21.94
N SER A 223 35.32 -21.47 23.11
CA SER A 223 34.27 -22.46 23.37
C SER A 223 33.23 -21.94 24.37
N ARG A 224 33.62 -20.97 25.20
CA ARG A 224 32.78 -20.41 26.26
C ARG A 224 33.22 -19.00 26.64
N LEU A 225 32.25 -18.12 26.92
CA LEU A 225 32.47 -16.83 27.57
C LEU A 225 31.73 -16.79 28.90
N GLN A 226 32.38 -16.26 29.93
CA GLN A 226 31.75 -15.92 31.20
C GLN A 226 31.92 -14.42 31.42
N GLY A 227 30.80 -13.71 31.38
CA GLY A 227 30.79 -12.26 31.55
C GLY A 227 31.09 -11.85 33.01
N PRO A 228 31.35 -10.55 33.26
CA PRO A 228 31.44 -10.01 34.61
C PRO A 228 30.14 -10.26 35.40
N ARG A 229 30.20 -10.32 36.73
CA ARG A 229 29.00 -10.51 37.60
C ARG A 229 27.88 -9.53 37.23
N GLY A 230 26.66 -10.04 37.02
CA GLY A 230 25.48 -9.26 36.65
C GLY A 230 25.19 -9.17 35.15
N THR A 231 25.93 -9.91 34.31
CA THR A 231 25.65 -10.14 32.88
C THR A 231 25.19 -11.59 32.66
N VAL A 232 25.03 -12.06 31.42
CA VAL A 232 24.77 -13.48 31.13
C VAL A 232 25.78 -14.38 31.82
N ALA A 233 25.29 -15.38 32.54
CA ALA A 233 26.14 -16.30 33.31
C ALA A 233 27.13 -17.04 32.42
N GLU A 234 26.69 -17.52 31.25
CA GLU A 234 27.56 -18.25 30.34
C GLU A 234 27.08 -18.24 28.89
N VAL A 235 27.98 -17.93 27.95
CA VAL A 235 27.75 -18.10 26.51
C VAL A 235 28.51 -19.33 26.02
N ILE A 236 27.82 -20.27 25.39
CA ILE A 236 28.36 -21.56 24.93
C ILE A 236 28.37 -21.60 23.40
N TYR A 237 29.52 -21.93 22.83
CA TYR A 237 29.73 -21.96 21.39
C TYR A 237 29.55 -23.35 20.82
N PHE A 238 28.82 -23.43 19.71
CA PHE A 238 28.61 -24.64 18.94
C PHE A 238 29.19 -24.48 17.54
N GLU A 239 29.61 -25.58 16.91
CA GLU A 239 30.13 -25.56 15.54
C GLU A 239 29.03 -25.71 14.49
N ILE A 240 27.96 -26.45 14.83
CA ILE A 240 26.83 -26.73 13.93
C ILE A 240 25.49 -26.58 14.66
N GLU A 241 24.44 -26.20 13.92
CA GLU A 241 23.13 -25.90 14.49
C GLU A 241 22.43 -27.12 15.12
N ASN A 242 22.63 -28.31 14.55
CA ASN A 242 22.02 -29.54 15.06
C ASN A 242 22.44 -29.87 16.49
N GLU A 243 23.63 -29.45 16.92
CA GLU A 243 24.08 -29.64 18.30
C GLU A 243 23.39 -28.67 19.26
N GLN A 244 23.12 -27.44 18.82
CA GLN A 244 22.42 -26.42 19.62
C GLN A 244 21.02 -26.89 20.02
N PHE A 245 20.25 -27.44 19.07
CA PHE A 245 18.89 -27.91 19.36
C PHE A 245 18.87 -29.11 20.32
N LYS A 246 19.87 -30.00 20.22
CA LYS A 246 20.01 -31.12 21.16
C LYS A 246 20.36 -30.60 22.56
N ALA A 247 21.30 -29.66 22.65
CA ALA A 247 21.70 -29.05 23.91
C ALA A 247 20.53 -28.33 24.60
N LEU A 248 19.74 -27.55 23.85
CA LEU A 248 18.55 -26.88 24.38
C LEU A 248 17.51 -27.89 24.88
N ARG A 249 17.28 -28.97 24.14
CA ARG A 249 16.33 -30.03 24.52
C ARG A 249 16.76 -30.77 25.78
N ASN A 250 18.05 -31.02 25.93
CA ASN A 250 18.60 -31.75 27.07
C ASN A 250 18.76 -30.88 28.33
N GLY A 251 18.61 -29.56 28.22
CA GLY A 251 18.90 -28.64 29.31
C GLY A 251 20.39 -28.38 29.51
N ASP A 252 21.22 -28.61 28.50
CA ASP A 252 22.64 -28.25 28.51
C ASP A 252 22.84 -26.73 28.33
N VAL A 253 21.87 -26.08 27.67
CA VAL A 253 21.69 -24.63 27.60
C VAL A 253 20.23 -24.28 27.91
N ASP A 254 19.99 -23.06 28.36
CA ASP A 254 18.68 -22.56 28.76
C ASP A 254 17.99 -21.80 27.61
N ALA A 255 18.77 -21.19 26.72
CA ALA A 255 18.31 -20.51 25.51
C ALA A 255 19.31 -20.65 24.36
N LEU A 256 18.84 -20.43 23.13
CA LEU A 256 19.69 -20.22 21.95
C LEU A 256 19.44 -18.82 21.40
N ALA A 257 20.49 -18.01 21.24
CA ALA A 257 20.37 -16.67 20.66
C ALA A 257 20.72 -16.71 19.17
N ARG A 258 19.71 -16.49 18.34
CA ARG A 258 19.77 -16.65 16.88
C ARG A 258 18.73 -15.76 16.18
N GLY A 259 18.82 -15.69 14.86
CA GLY A 259 17.83 -14.98 14.04
C GLY A 259 16.41 -15.55 14.21
N GLU A 260 15.43 -14.65 14.25
CA GLU A 260 14.00 -14.93 14.40
C GLU A 260 13.49 -15.98 13.41
N ILE A 261 13.89 -15.87 12.13
CA ILE A 261 13.41 -16.76 11.08
C ILE A 261 13.79 -18.22 11.38
N GLY A 262 15.06 -18.46 11.73
CA GLY A 262 15.53 -19.81 12.11
C GLY A 262 14.88 -20.32 13.38
N ASN A 263 14.65 -19.44 14.37
CA ASN A 263 13.98 -19.82 15.62
C ASN A 263 12.49 -20.14 15.42
N ARG A 264 11.78 -19.39 14.57
CA ARG A 264 10.38 -19.68 14.21
C ARG A 264 10.23 -21.02 13.50
N ASP A 265 11.18 -21.38 12.64
CA ASP A 265 11.21 -22.67 11.96
C ASP A 265 11.49 -23.81 12.95
N ALA A 266 12.53 -23.67 13.78
CA ALA A 266 12.87 -24.64 14.83
C ALA A 266 11.75 -24.84 15.85
N SER A 267 11.04 -23.76 16.22
CA SER A 267 9.86 -23.80 17.09
C SER A 267 8.73 -24.62 16.45
N ALA A 268 8.41 -24.36 15.18
CA ALA A 268 7.39 -25.10 14.44
C ALA A 268 7.71 -26.61 14.34
N ASP A 269 8.97 -26.96 14.05
CA ASP A 269 9.44 -28.34 13.92
C ASP A 269 9.57 -29.09 15.27
N SER A 270 9.51 -28.36 16.39
CA SER A 270 9.73 -28.92 17.71
C SER A 270 8.53 -29.70 18.28
N ASN A 271 7.37 -29.68 17.61
CA ASN A 271 6.09 -30.18 18.14
C ASN A 271 5.74 -29.56 19.52
N GLY A 272 5.99 -28.25 19.67
CA GLY A 272 5.68 -27.50 20.90
C GLY A 272 6.73 -27.63 22.02
N ALA A 273 7.86 -28.28 21.78
CA ALA A 273 8.94 -28.37 22.77
C ALA A 273 9.70 -27.05 22.92
N PHE A 274 9.75 -26.24 21.86
CA PHE A 274 10.43 -24.95 21.84
C PHE A 274 9.45 -23.82 21.52
N VAL A 275 9.78 -22.62 22.00
CA VAL A 275 9.06 -21.38 21.68
C VAL A 275 10.06 -20.25 21.43
N VAL A 276 9.65 -19.27 20.62
CA VAL A 276 10.43 -18.06 20.37
C VAL A 276 10.07 -17.01 21.41
N THR A 277 11.07 -16.43 22.06
CA THR A 277 10.93 -15.34 23.02
C THR A 277 11.92 -14.20 22.72
N ALA A 278 11.82 -13.09 23.46
CA ALA A 278 12.75 -11.96 23.42
C ALA A 278 13.07 -11.47 22.00
N LEU A 279 12.05 -11.01 21.26
CA LEU A 279 12.27 -10.39 19.96
C LEU A 279 12.98 -9.05 20.13
N ASP A 280 14.13 -8.90 19.48
CA ASP A 280 14.84 -7.64 19.41
C ASP A 280 14.08 -6.65 18.52
N PRO A 281 13.83 -5.40 18.97
CA PRO A 281 13.23 -4.37 18.12
C PRO A 281 14.15 -3.94 16.96
N GLU A 282 15.45 -4.17 17.05
CA GLU A 282 16.38 -3.83 15.98
C GLU A 282 16.23 -4.75 14.77
N ILE A 283 16.16 -4.12 13.60
CA ILE A 283 15.93 -4.78 12.33
C ILE A 283 17.20 -4.72 11.49
N GLU A 284 17.58 -5.86 10.96
CA GLU A 284 18.70 -6.07 10.05
C GLU A 284 18.16 -6.38 8.65
N LEU A 285 18.78 -5.84 7.59
CA LEU A 285 18.44 -6.20 6.21
C LEU A 285 19.41 -7.24 5.68
N GLY A 286 18.90 -8.23 4.97
CA GLY A 286 19.67 -9.25 4.26
C GLY A 286 19.76 -8.96 2.77
N GLY A 287 20.96 -9.12 2.19
CA GLY A 287 21.25 -8.82 0.79
C GLY A 287 22.23 -9.80 0.15
N PHE A 288 22.33 -9.74 -1.18
CA PHE A 288 23.36 -10.44 -1.95
C PHE A 288 24.61 -9.58 -2.07
N ALA A 289 25.79 -10.20 -1.91
CA ALA A 289 27.08 -9.54 -2.07
C ALA A 289 27.63 -9.72 -3.49
N PHE A 290 28.20 -8.65 -4.03
CA PHE A 290 28.88 -8.56 -5.33
C PHE A 290 30.26 -7.93 -5.16
N ALA A 291 31.19 -8.17 -6.09
CA ALA A 291 32.45 -7.42 -6.11
C ALA A 291 32.18 -5.91 -6.17
N LYS A 292 33.02 -5.10 -5.53
CA LYS A 292 32.89 -3.63 -5.59
C LYS A 292 32.96 -3.11 -7.03
N ASP A 293 33.73 -3.77 -7.89
CA ASP A 293 33.86 -3.41 -9.30
C ASP A 293 32.63 -3.78 -10.14
N ASP A 294 31.71 -4.60 -9.60
CA ASP A 294 30.46 -5.07 -10.25
C ASP A 294 29.22 -4.32 -9.77
N GLU A 295 29.35 -3.08 -9.28
CA GLU A 295 28.22 -2.26 -8.78
C GLU A 295 27.07 -2.11 -9.77
N ALA A 296 27.36 -1.99 -11.06
CA ALA A 296 26.31 -1.89 -12.09
C ALA A 296 25.50 -3.19 -12.21
N LEU A 297 26.15 -4.35 -12.03
CA LEU A 297 25.48 -5.65 -12.00
C LEU A 297 24.68 -5.80 -10.69
N ALA A 298 25.25 -5.38 -9.56
CA ALA A 298 24.55 -5.40 -8.27
C ALA A 298 23.26 -4.57 -8.34
N ALA A 299 23.31 -3.35 -8.88
CA ALA A 299 22.14 -2.48 -9.04
C ALA A 299 21.12 -3.04 -10.05
N CYS A 300 21.58 -3.68 -11.12
CA CYS A 300 20.73 -4.39 -12.09
C CYS A 300 19.93 -5.54 -11.45
N VAL A 301 20.59 -6.34 -10.62
CA VAL A 301 19.97 -7.43 -9.86
C VAL A 301 19.03 -6.86 -8.81
N ASP A 302 19.47 -5.82 -8.09
CA ASP A 302 18.69 -5.14 -7.05
C ASP A 302 17.34 -4.61 -7.55
N ASP A 303 17.31 -3.95 -8.72
CA ASP A 303 16.07 -3.50 -9.36
C ASP A 303 15.05 -4.64 -9.59
N ARG A 304 15.54 -5.80 -10.05
CA ARG A 304 14.71 -6.99 -10.27
C ARG A 304 14.27 -7.62 -8.94
N LEU A 305 15.14 -7.63 -7.94
CA LEU A 305 14.79 -8.13 -6.61
C LEU A 305 13.75 -7.24 -5.93
N ASN A 306 13.85 -5.93 -6.06
CA ASN A 306 12.84 -4.98 -5.58
C ASN A 306 11.51 -5.19 -6.29
N TRP A 307 11.53 -5.41 -7.60
CA TRP A 307 10.33 -5.83 -8.33
C TRP A 307 9.73 -7.13 -7.76
N LEU A 308 10.53 -8.19 -7.60
CA LEU A 308 10.04 -9.48 -7.11
C LEU A 308 9.57 -9.43 -5.65
N THR A 309 10.19 -8.62 -4.82
CA THR A 309 9.85 -8.50 -3.39
C THR A 309 8.83 -7.41 -3.10
N ASN A 310 8.35 -6.68 -4.11
CA ASN A 310 7.47 -5.52 -3.93
C ASN A 310 8.09 -4.48 -3.00
N ASP A 311 9.33 -4.07 -3.30
CA ASP A 311 10.13 -3.16 -2.48
C ASP A 311 10.25 -3.65 -1.03
N GLY A 312 10.51 -4.96 -0.87
CA GLY A 312 10.66 -5.61 0.43
C GLY A 312 9.36 -5.92 1.19
N ARG A 313 8.18 -5.61 0.65
CA ARG A 313 6.89 -5.94 1.29
C ARG A 313 6.58 -7.44 1.29
N ILE A 314 7.11 -8.19 0.32
CA ILE A 314 7.06 -9.65 0.29
C ILE A 314 8.37 -10.14 0.91
N GLY A 315 8.34 -10.30 2.23
CA GLY A 315 9.43 -10.88 3.01
C GLY A 315 9.22 -12.36 3.27
N TYR A 316 9.94 -12.88 4.28
CA TYR A 316 9.89 -14.30 4.62
C TYR A 316 8.50 -14.78 5.03
N ALA A 317 7.73 -13.97 5.76
CA ALA A 317 6.41 -14.36 6.25
C ALA A 317 5.40 -14.52 5.10
N GLU A 318 5.42 -13.59 4.16
CA GLU A 318 4.58 -13.56 2.97
C GLU A 318 4.94 -14.72 2.03
N TRP A 319 6.24 -14.92 1.76
CA TRP A 319 6.71 -16.07 0.98
C TRP A 319 6.36 -17.41 1.63
N ARG A 320 6.43 -17.52 2.97
CA ARG A 320 6.05 -18.77 3.66
C ARG A 320 4.55 -19.05 3.51
N ALA A 321 3.71 -18.02 3.43
CA ALA A 321 2.28 -18.15 3.21
C ALA A 321 1.94 -18.49 1.74
N ASP A 322 2.67 -17.91 0.79
CA ASP A 322 2.59 -18.24 -0.64
C ASP A 322 4.00 -18.35 -1.27
N PRO A 323 4.58 -19.57 -1.31
CA PRO A 323 5.91 -19.79 -1.89
C PRO A 323 6.00 -19.49 -3.40
N LEU A 324 4.86 -19.33 -4.09
CA LEU A 324 4.82 -18.98 -5.50
C LEU A 324 4.81 -17.46 -5.75
N ALA A 325 4.75 -16.62 -4.71
CA ALA A 325 4.63 -15.16 -4.83
C ALA A 325 5.69 -14.54 -5.76
N PHE A 326 6.96 -14.92 -5.64
CA PHE A 326 8.01 -14.42 -6.54
C PHE A 326 7.81 -14.85 -7.99
N MET A 327 7.48 -16.12 -8.24
CA MET A 327 7.23 -16.63 -9.58
C MET A 327 6.00 -15.98 -10.24
N GLN A 328 4.97 -15.66 -9.46
CA GLN A 328 3.81 -14.92 -9.95
C GLN A 328 4.22 -13.52 -10.42
N ARG A 329 5.06 -12.82 -9.65
CA ARG A 329 5.57 -11.49 -10.00
C ARG A 329 6.55 -11.51 -11.17
N ALA A 330 7.38 -12.54 -11.28
CA ALA A 330 8.28 -12.74 -12.41
C ALA A 330 7.51 -12.84 -13.73
N ARG A 331 6.38 -13.54 -13.75
CA ARG A 331 5.52 -13.67 -14.95
C ARG A 331 4.85 -12.36 -15.37
N LEU A 332 4.76 -11.40 -14.47
CA LEU A 332 4.21 -10.07 -14.76
C LEU A 332 5.28 -9.03 -15.12
N TRP A 333 6.55 -9.42 -15.07
CA TRP A 333 7.63 -8.56 -15.53
C TRP A 333 7.41 -8.19 -17.01
N ASN A 334 7.46 -6.89 -17.31
CA ASN A 334 7.15 -6.32 -18.63
C ASN A 334 5.72 -6.53 -19.17
N ALA A 335 4.77 -7.06 -18.38
CA ALA A 335 3.36 -7.26 -18.77
C ALA A 335 2.54 -5.95 -18.82
N THR A 336 3.06 -4.91 -19.49
CA THR A 336 2.47 -3.55 -19.58
C THR A 336 1.02 -3.52 -20.08
N GLU A 337 0.61 -4.50 -20.88
CA GLU A 337 -0.78 -4.63 -21.34
C GLU A 337 -1.74 -5.11 -20.24
N VAL A 338 -1.33 -6.12 -19.47
CA VAL A 338 -2.12 -6.68 -18.35
C VAL A 338 -2.36 -5.63 -17.27
N PHE A 339 -1.39 -4.73 -17.04
CA PHE A 339 -1.58 -3.64 -16.08
C PHE A 339 -2.57 -2.55 -16.55
N GLY A 340 -2.68 -2.31 -17.86
CA GLY A 340 -3.72 -1.43 -18.40
C GLY A 340 -5.11 -2.01 -18.17
N GLN A 341 -5.22 -3.33 -18.31
CA GLN A 341 -6.43 -4.10 -18.03
C GLN A 341 -6.83 -4.06 -16.56
N ILE A 342 -5.89 -4.34 -15.64
CA ILE A 342 -6.17 -4.28 -14.21
C ILE A 342 -6.56 -2.86 -13.77
N TYR A 343 -5.89 -1.83 -14.28
CA TYR A 343 -6.26 -0.44 -13.98
C TYR A 343 -7.67 -0.06 -14.46
N ALA A 344 -8.15 -0.62 -15.57
CA ALA A 344 -9.54 -0.41 -15.99
C ALA A 344 -10.54 -1.03 -15.01
N TYR A 345 -10.25 -2.22 -14.50
CA TYR A 345 -11.09 -2.85 -13.49
C TYR A 345 -11.07 -2.10 -12.15
N SER A 346 -9.94 -1.50 -11.77
CA SER A 346 -9.82 -0.79 -10.49
C SER A 346 -10.71 0.46 -10.42
N ILE A 347 -11.17 0.99 -11.55
CA ILE A 347 -12.05 2.17 -11.58
C ILE A 347 -13.54 1.83 -11.65
N LEU A 348 -13.92 0.54 -11.75
CA LEU A 348 -15.32 0.12 -11.88
C LEU A 348 -16.21 0.60 -10.73
N ALA A 349 -15.73 0.46 -9.49
CA ALA A 349 -16.43 0.93 -8.31
C ALA A 349 -16.71 2.45 -8.38
N GLU A 350 -15.73 3.24 -8.81
CA GLU A 350 -15.87 4.69 -8.97
C GLU A 350 -16.92 5.08 -10.02
N LEU A 351 -17.01 4.31 -11.12
CA LEU A 351 -17.97 4.59 -12.20
C LEU A 351 -19.42 4.30 -11.80
N MET A 352 -19.62 3.29 -10.95
CA MET A 352 -20.94 2.78 -10.55
C MET A 352 -21.41 3.32 -9.19
N ARG A 353 -20.64 4.22 -8.57
CA ARG A 353 -20.96 4.83 -7.28
C ARG A 353 -22.28 5.63 -7.33
N GLU A 354 -23.04 5.56 -6.25
CA GLU A 354 -24.28 6.33 -6.09
C GLU A 354 -24.01 7.83 -6.03
N ASP A 355 -24.80 8.64 -6.76
CA ASP A 355 -24.69 10.10 -6.75
C ASP A 355 -25.82 10.68 -5.92
N PHE A 356 -25.47 11.18 -4.73
CA PHE A 356 -26.42 11.77 -3.79
C PHE A 356 -26.63 13.23 -4.09
N PRO A 357 -27.81 13.62 -4.58
CA PRO A 357 -28.09 15.02 -4.81
C PRO A 357 -28.16 15.77 -3.49
N ALA A 358 -27.41 16.87 -3.38
CA ALA A 358 -27.61 17.80 -2.28
C ALA A 358 -29.07 18.27 -2.27
N THR A 359 -29.58 18.68 -1.12
CA THR A 359 -30.97 19.12 -0.98
C THR A 359 -31.31 20.22 -2.02
N LEU A 360 -30.32 21.03 -2.47
CA LEU A 360 -30.50 22.13 -3.44
C LEU A 360 -30.83 21.62 -4.86
N GLU A 361 -30.45 20.38 -5.16
CA GLU A 361 -30.67 19.76 -6.45
C GLU A 361 -32.04 19.07 -6.55
N ARG A 362 -32.80 18.96 -5.45
CA ARG A 362 -34.08 18.26 -5.47
C ARG A 362 -35.19 19.06 -6.15
N PRO A 363 -36.01 18.42 -7.00
CA PRO A 363 -37.13 19.09 -7.65
C PRO A 363 -38.15 19.58 -6.61
N GLY A 364 -38.50 20.87 -6.68
CA GLY A 364 -39.47 21.48 -5.77
C GLY A 364 -38.91 22.28 -4.61
N ARG A 365 -37.58 22.33 -4.41
CA ARG A 365 -37.01 23.26 -3.44
C ARG A 365 -37.22 24.70 -3.93
N ARG A 366 -37.96 25.50 -3.16
CA ARG A 366 -38.18 26.93 -3.41
C ARG A 366 -37.52 27.74 -2.29
N PHE A 367 -36.82 28.81 -2.64
CA PHE A 367 -36.56 29.90 -1.71
C PHE A 367 -37.91 30.60 -1.52
N GLY A 368 -38.53 30.48 -0.34
CA GLY A 368 -39.95 30.77 -0.14
C GLY A 368 -40.43 32.18 -0.53
N GLU A 369 -41.70 32.29 -0.90
CA GLU A 369 -42.36 33.41 -1.61
C GLU A 369 -42.80 34.61 -0.75
N SER A 370 -42.72 34.53 0.58
CA SER A 370 -43.23 35.59 1.45
C SER A 370 -42.24 35.90 2.57
N GLY A 371 -42.21 37.15 3.03
CA GLY A 371 -41.34 37.66 4.11
C GLY A 371 -41.50 36.99 5.49
N ALA A 372 -42.09 35.80 5.56
CA ALA A 372 -42.10 34.90 6.71
C ALA A 372 -42.06 33.39 6.34
N ALA A 373 -41.95 32.99 5.06
CA ALA A 373 -41.86 31.58 4.66
C ALA A 373 -40.47 31.29 4.06
N ARG A 374 -39.70 30.57 4.87
CA ARG A 374 -38.36 30.04 4.60
C ARG A 374 -38.46 28.85 3.65
N MET A 375 -37.31 28.38 3.17
CA MET A 375 -37.11 27.09 2.46
C MET A 375 -38.19 26.03 2.75
N GLN A 376 -39.22 25.90 1.91
CA GLN A 376 -40.29 24.92 2.09
C GLN A 376 -40.71 24.38 0.71
N PRO A 377 -40.65 23.05 0.47
CA PRO A 377 -41.67 22.45 -0.39
C PRO A 377 -43.04 22.78 0.23
N ASP A 378 -44.09 22.80 -0.58
CA ASP A 378 -45.44 22.96 -0.05
C ASP A 378 -45.71 21.75 0.84
N ALA A 379 -45.45 21.86 2.15
CA ALA A 379 -45.35 20.73 3.08
C ALA A 379 -46.72 20.08 3.36
N ASP A 380 -47.76 20.61 2.71
CA ASP A 380 -49.13 20.14 2.71
C ASP A 380 -49.52 19.51 1.36
N ALA A 381 -48.71 19.65 0.30
CA ALA A 381 -49.01 19.18 -1.04
C ALA A 381 -48.25 17.89 -1.38
N THR A 382 -48.93 17.02 -2.11
CA THR A 382 -48.32 15.87 -2.74
C THR A 382 -47.70 16.32 -4.05
N GLY A 383 -46.56 15.74 -4.47
CA GLY A 383 -45.95 16.12 -5.74
C GLY A 383 -45.31 14.99 -6.49
N VAL A 384 -45.46 15.00 -7.82
CA VAL A 384 -44.71 14.15 -8.74
C VAL A 384 -43.64 15.00 -9.40
N TRP A 385 -42.45 14.44 -9.55
CA TRP A 385 -41.35 15.11 -10.22
C TRP A 385 -40.56 14.18 -11.13
N MET A 386 -39.92 14.78 -12.12
CA MET A 386 -38.94 14.10 -12.96
C MET A 386 -37.68 14.95 -13.09
N ARG A 387 -36.55 14.28 -13.29
CA ARG A 387 -35.23 14.89 -13.32
C ARG A 387 -34.35 14.19 -14.34
N ALA A 388 -33.60 14.99 -15.10
CA ALA A 388 -32.55 14.52 -15.98
C ALA A 388 -31.23 15.20 -15.64
N LYS A 389 -30.15 14.42 -15.57
CA LYS A 389 -28.80 14.89 -15.23
C LYS A 389 -27.80 14.36 -16.25
N GLY A 390 -26.85 15.21 -16.62
CA GLY A 390 -25.69 14.84 -17.42
C GLY A 390 -24.43 15.39 -16.78
N SER A 391 -23.35 14.61 -16.78
CA SER A 391 -22.05 15.09 -16.32
C SER A 391 -20.90 14.48 -17.08
N HIS A 392 -19.81 15.23 -17.14
CA HIS A 392 -18.52 14.79 -17.63
C HIS A 392 -17.47 14.97 -16.55
N ARG A 393 -16.55 14.03 -16.44
CA ARG A 393 -15.45 14.02 -15.48
C ARG A 393 -14.17 13.60 -16.20
N ARG A 394 -13.08 14.32 -15.94
CA ARG A 394 -11.72 13.92 -16.32
C ARG A 394 -10.91 13.82 -15.05
N ILE A 395 -10.25 12.68 -14.90
CA ILE A 395 -9.31 12.44 -13.82
C ILE A 395 -7.94 12.16 -14.41
N GLU A 396 -6.93 12.79 -13.82
CA GLU A 396 -5.52 12.51 -14.06
C GLU A 396 -4.93 12.02 -12.74
N ASN A 397 -4.43 10.79 -12.73
CA ASN A 397 -3.79 10.19 -11.55
C ASN A 397 -2.29 10.42 -11.63
N VAL A 398 -1.69 10.90 -10.52
CA VAL A 398 -0.25 11.01 -10.35
C VAL A 398 0.18 10.43 -9.00
N ASP A 399 -0.30 9.25 -8.61
CA ASP A 399 0.31 8.54 -7.49
C ASP A 399 1.41 7.60 -7.96
N ALA A 400 2.62 8.16 -8.02
CA ALA A 400 3.86 7.46 -8.32
C ALA A 400 4.40 6.64 -7.10
N ALA A 401 3.82 6.80 -5.91
CA ALA A 401 4.30 6.14 -4.69
C ALA A 401 3.83 4.68 -4.55
N THR A 402 2.74 4.30 -5.23
CA THR A 402 2.16 2.94 -5.20
C THR A 402 1.94 2.32 -6.57
N ASP A 403 2.02 3.10 -7.66
CA ASP A 403 2.01 2.57 -9.03
C ASP A 403 3.44 2.57 -9.61
N PRO A 404 4.17 1.44 -9.56
CA PRO A 404 5.52 1.33 -10.15
C PRO A 404 5.57 1.55 -11.67
N PHE A 405 4.42 1.82 -12.32
CA PHE A 405 4.29 1.87 -13.78
C PHE A 405 3.80 3.19 -14.37
N GLY A 406 3.62 4.21 -13.52
CA GLY A 406 3.23 5.56 -13.92
C GLY A 406 1.72 5.74 -14.09
N GLY A 407 1.23 6.86 -13.56
CA GLY A 407 -0.20 7.15 -13.38
C GLY A 407 -1.08 7.00 -14.62
N GLY A 408 -2.38 6.81 -14.37
CA GLY A 408 -3.42 6.66 -15.39
C GLY A 408 -4.28 7.92 -15.58
N LYS A 409 -5.04 7.94 -16.68
CA LYS A 409 -6.06 8.96 -16.92
C LYS A 409 -7.34 8.31 -17.40
N TRP A 410 -8.48 8.86 -16.98
CA TRP A 410 -9.76 8.43 -17.51
C TRP A 410 -10.72 9.60 -17.70
N ARG A 411 -11.67 9.40 -18.61
CA ARG A 411 -12.75 10.35 -18.88
C ARG A 411 -14.06 9.63 -18.81
N GLN A 412 -15.00 10.17 -18.06
CA GLN A 412 -16.34 9.61 -17.92
C GLN A 412 -17.39 10.57 -18.40
N THR A 413 -18.40 10.02 -19.05
CA THR A 413 -19.66 10.71 -19.33
C THR A 413 -20.79 9.91 -18.71
N ARG A 414 -21.63 10.57 -17.92
CA ARG A 414 -22.74 9.93 -17.21
C ARG A 414 -24.04 10.67 -17.44
N GLY A 415 -25.10 9.92 -17.75
CA GLY A 415 -26.47 10.39 -17.85
C GLY A 415 -27.37 9.67 -16.85
N GLN A 416 -28.36 10.38 -16.31
CA GLN A 416 -29.36 9.82 -15.41
C GLN A 416 -30.73 10.44 -15.65
N VAL A 417 -31.77 9.61 -15.59
CA VAL A 417 -33.17 10.03 -15.52
C VAL A 417 -33.80 9.45 -14.26
N GLU A 418 -34.56 10.26 -13.55
CA GLU A 418 -35.22 9.88 -12.30
C GLU A 418 -36.63 10.43 -12.24
N ILE A 419 -37.55 9.62 -11.70
CA ILE A 419 -38.94 10.00 -11.45
C ILE A 419 -39.23 9.72 -9.99
N GLY A 420 -39.86 10.67 -9.32
CA GLY A 420 -40.17 10.55 -7.91
C GLY A 420 -41.53 11.10 -7.53
N TYR A 421 -41.96 10.67 -6.35
CA TYR A 421 -43.21 11.03 -5.71
C TYR A 421 -42.91 11.42 -4.27
N ASP A 422 -43.30 12.63 -3.90
CA ASP A 422 -43.14 13.19 -2.57
C ASP A 422 -44.51 13.36 -1.90
N PHE A 423 -44.58 13.05 -0.60
CA PHE A 423 -45.79 13.12 0.20
C PHE A 423 -45.51 13.71 1.59
N PRO A 424 -46.45 14.47 2.16
CA PRO A 424 -46.30 15.04 3.49
C PRO A 424 -46.40 13.97 4.59
N ILE A 425 -45.69 14.19 5.71
CA ILE A 425 -45.76 13.36 6.92
C ILE A 425 -46.17 14.25 8.11
N PRO A 426 -47.47 14.60 8.25
CA PRO A 426 -47.92 15.62 9.20
C PRO A 426 -47.62 15.28 10.66
N ALA A 427 -47.62 13.99 11.02
CA ALA A 427 -47.31 13.52 12.36
C ALA A 427 -45.86 13.85 12.82
N ALA A 428 -44.95 14.15 11.88
CA ALA A 428 -43.55 14.50 12.14
C ALA A 428 -43.28 16.02 12.02
N GLY A 429 -44.33 16.83 11.87
CA GLY A 429 -44.22 18.26 11.59
C GLY A 429 -44.04 18.55 10.08
N PRO A 430 -43.36 19.64 9.68
CA PRO A 430 -43.14 20.00 8.28
C PRO A 430 -42.10 19.07 7.63
N THR A 431 -42.50 17.82 7.43
CA THR A 431 -41.67 16.71 6.96
C THR A 431 -42.27 16.13 5.69
N VAL A 432 -41.42 15.84 4.72
CA VAL A 432 -41.77 15.25 3.44
C VAL A 432 -41.02 13.93 3.30
N GLY A 433 -41.75 12.87 3.02
CA GLY A 433 -41.19 11.60 2.55
C GLY A 433 -41.22 11.57 1.03
N GLY A 434 -40.27 10.86 0.42
CA GLY A 434 -40.27 10.68 -1.02
C GLY A 434 -39.71 9.34 -1.44
N ILE A 435 -40.27 8.80 -2.52
CA ILE A 435 -39.78 7.59 -3.19
C ILE A 435 -39.44 7.94 -4.64
N SER A 436 -38.37 7.37 -5.18
CA SER A 436 -38.02 7.55 -6.59
C SER A 436 -37.42 6.29 -7.19
N ILE A 437 -37.49 6.23 -8.51
CA ILE A 437 -36.80 5.24 -9.35
C ILE A 437 -35.97 5.96 -10.39
N TYR A 438 -34.84 5.38 -10.78
CA TYR A 438 -33.93 5.99 -11.74
C TYR A 438 -33.24 4.96 -12.63
N ALA A 439 -32.86 5.43 -13.82
CA ALA A 439 -32.00 4.72 -14.75
C ALA A 439 -30.78 5.60 -15.06
N MET A 440 -29.62 4.96 -15.16
CA MET A 440 -28.34 5.61 -15.35
C MET A 440 -27.56 4.90 -16.44
N HIS A 441 -26.75 5.68 -17.13
CA HIS A 441 -25.84 5.16 -18.14
C HIS A 441 -24.52 5.93 -18.02
N THR A 442 -23.41 5.21 -17.99
CA THR A 442 -22.07 5.79 -17.90
C THR A 442 -21.14 5.14 -18.90
N THR A 443 -20.33 5.96 -19.54
CA THR A 443 -19.22 5.50 -20.39
C THR A 443 -17.91 6.04 -19.85
N ALA A 444 -16.83 5.27 -19.99
CA ALA A 444 -15.49 5.71 -19.63
C ALA A 444 -14.42 5.26 -20.61
N ASP A 445 -13.59 6.22 -21.05
CA ASP A 445 -12.31 5.97 -21.71
C ASP A 445 -11.21 5.86 -20.65
N VAL A 446 -10.49 4.74 -20.57
CA VAL A 446 -9.38 4.56 -19.62
C VAL A 446 -8.07 4.37 -20.37
N ARG A 447 -7.03 5.06 -19.93
CA ARG A 447 -5.68 4.96 -20.51
C ARG A 447 -4.63 4.99 -19.40
N LYS A 448 -3.73 4.01 -19.36
CA LYS A 448 -2.61 3.95 -18.40
C LYS A 448 -1.30 4.38 -19.06
N GLY A 449 -0.64 5.39 -18.49
CA GLY A 449 0.69 5.94 -18.88
C GLY A 449 1.35 5.38 -20.15
N ARG A 450 2.38 4.55 -19.96
CA ARG A 450 3.18 3.92 -21.04
C ARG A 450 2.52 2.69 -21.67
N SER A 451 1.32 2.30 -21.24
CA SER A 451 0.61 1.16 -21.83
C SER A 451 -0.05 1.55 -23.14
N TYR A 452 0.01 0.65 -24.12
CA TYR A 452 -0.75 0.78 -25.37
C TYR A 452 -2.22 0.33 -25.22
N THR A 453 -2.59 -0.20 -24.07
CA THR A 453 -3.95 -0.71 -23.81
C THR A 453 -4.84 0.43 -23.34
N ALA A 454 -5.67 0.92 -24.25
CA ALA A 454 -6.85 1.71 -23.92
C ALA A 454 -8.01 0.75 -23.69
N SER A 455 -8.87 1.09 -22.74
CA SER A 455 -10.13 0.39 -22.54
C SER A 455 -11.30 1.35 -22.62
N ASP A 456 -12.41 0.79 -23.08
CA ASP A 456 -13.71 1.45 -23.10
C ASP A 456 -14.63 0.69 -22.13
N ILE A 457 -15.30 1.41 -21.24
CA ILE A 457 -16.23 0.85 -20.27
C ILE A 457 -17.60 1.45 -20.53
N GLU A 458 -18.63 0.60 -20.65
CA GLU A 458 -20.03 1.00 -20.72
C GLU A 458 -20.80 0.35 -19.58
N ALA A 459 -21.46 1.12 -18.73
CA ALA A 459 -22.25 0.57 -17.63
C ALA A 459 -23.65 1.19 -17.57
N THR A 460 -24.65 0.32 -17.43
CA THR A 460 -26.06 0.69 -17.31
C THR A 460 -26.59 0.26 -15.96
N GLY A 461 -27.24 1.18 -15.25
CA GLY A 461 -27.73 0.96 -13.89
C GLY A 461 -29.19 1.31 -13.71
N TYR A 462 -29.88 0.55 -12.87
CA TYR A 462 -31.27 0.80 -12.47
C TYR A 462 -31.39 0.75 -10.96
N GLY A 463 -32.07 1.73 -10.37
CA GLY A 463 -32.13 1.86 -8.93
C GLY A 463 -33.37 2.58 -8.41
N GLY A 464 -33.43 2.64 -7.09
CA GLY A 464 -34.49 3.32 -6.35
C GLY A 464 -33.94 4.07 -5.14
N ALA A 465 -34.66 5.11 -4.72
CA ALA A 465 -34.29 5.90 -3.55
C ALA A 465 -35.46 6.14 -2.61
N LEU A 466 -35.13 6.23 -1.32
CA LEU A 466 -36.02 6.73 -0.29
C LEU A 466 -35.44 8.01 0.28
N THR A 467 -36.30 8.98 0.54
CA THR A 467 -35.88 10.26 1.09
C THR A 467 -36.80 10.73 2.20
N LEU A 468 -36.21 11.46 3.15
CA LEU A 468 -36.92 12.08 4.26
C LEU A 468 -36.31 13.45 4.52
N ALA A 469 -37.10 14.51 4.39
CA ALA A 469 -36.64 15.88 4.59
C ALA A 469 -37.55 16.63 5.55
N ARG A 470 -36.97 17.44 6.43
CA ARG A 470 -37.73 18.29 7.37
C ARG A 470 -37.26 19.73 7.27
N PHE A 471 -38.22 20.64 7.19
CA PHE A 471 -37.97 22.08 7.04
C PHE A 471 -38.59 22.85 8.21
N ALA A 472 -37.76 23.18 9.20
CA ALA A 472 -38.23 23.85 10.39
C ALA A 472 -38.56 25.33 10.10
N PRO A 473 -39.57 25.90 10.77
CA PRO A 473 -39.95 27.30 10.57
C PRO A 473 -38.83 28.30 10.85
N ASN A 474 -37.78 27.93 11.59
CA ASN A 474 -36.61 28.76 11.91
C ASN A 474 -35.52 28.79 10.81
N GLY A 475 -35.74 28.09 9.69
CA GLY A 475 -34.82 28.00 8.54
C GLY A 475 -33.86 26.84 8.61
N PHE A 476 -33.83 26.13 9.73
CA PHE A 476 -33.09 24.88 9.85
C PHE A 476 -33.77 23.80 9.01
N TYR A 477 -32.97 22.97 8.36
CA TYR A 477 -33.45 21.77 7.70
C TYR A 477 -32.47 20.62 7.90
N TRP A 478 -33.01 19.43 7.75
CA TRP A 478 -32.22 18.24 7.55
C TRP A 478 -32.88 17.35 6.50
N GLU A 479 -32.05 16.54 5.86
CA GLU A 479 -32.46 15.56 4.87
C GLU A 479 -31.66 14.29 5.05
N ALA A 480 -32.34 13.15 4.96
CA ALA A 480 -31.76 11.84 4.86
C ALA A 480 -32.19 11.20 3.54
N GLN A 481 -31.27 10.51 2.87
CA GLN A 481 -31.56 9.75 1.67
C GLN A 481 -30.88 8.37 1.75
N SER A 482 -31.49 7.40 1.10
CA SER A 482 -30.88 6.09 0.81
C SER A 482 -31.10 5.75 -0.65
N ARG A 483 -30.10 5.15 -1.28
CA ARG A 483 -30.12 4.80 -2.71
C ARG A 483 -29.57 3.40 -2.88
N PHE A 484 -30.12 2.67 -3.85
CA PHE A 484 -29.69 1.32 -4.18
C PHE A 484 -29.86 1.09 -5.69
N SER A 485 -28.85 0.50 -6.35
CA SER A 485 -28.89 0.18 -7.77
C SER A 485 -28.27 -1.17 -8.11
N PHE A 486 -28.74 -1.75 -9.21
CA PHE A 486 -28.10 -2.85 -9.91
C PHE A 486 -27.48 -2.34 -11.20
N TRP A 487 -26.31 -2.86 -11.54
CA TRP A 487 -25.52 -2.46 -12.71
C TRP A 487 -25.14 -3.68 -13.54
N ASN A 488 -25.02 -3.44 -14.84
CA ASN A 488 -24.32 -4.31 -15.77
C ASN A 488 -23.30 -3.44 -16.52
N ALA A 489 -22.05 -3.87 -16.52
CA ALA A 489 -20.91 -3.15 -17.08
C ALA A 489 -20.18 -4.03 -18.09
N ASP A 490 -20.02 -3.54 -19.31
CA ASP A 490 -19.19 -4.15 -20.34
C ASP A 490 -17.85 -3.42 -20.40
N VAL A 491 -16.75 -4.17 -20.34
CA VAL A 491 -15.36 -3.67 -20.35
C VAL A 491 -14.62 -4.23 -21.55
N ASP A 492 -14.27 -3.36 -22.49
CA ASP A 492 -13.63 -3.72 -23.74
C ASP A 492 -12.15 -3.33 -23.79
N PHE A 493 -11.30 -4.28 -24.18
CA PHE A 493 -9.86 -4.07 -24.42
C PHE A 493 -9.51 -4.35 -25.88
N ALA A 494 -9.55 -3.32 -26.72
CA ALA A 494 -9.39 -3.46 -28.17
C ALA A 494 -8.04 -4.09 -28.59
N SER A 495 -6.94 -3.77 -27.88
CA SER A 495 -5.60 -4.34 -28.15
C SER A 495 -5.53 -5.85 -27.90
N ARG A 496 -6.37 -6.35 -26.97
CA ARG A 496 -6.38 -7.75 -26.51
C ARG A 496 -7.56 -8.55 -27.04
N ARG A 497 -8.54 -7.89 -27.66
CA ARG A 497 -9.81 -8.48 -28.16
C ARG A 497 -10.60 -9.17 -27.04
N ILE A 498 -10.62 -8.54 -25.88
CA ILE A 498 -11.35 -8.99 -24.69
C ILE A 498 -12.54 -8.08 -24.50
N SER A 499 -13.65 -8.68 -24.08
CA SER A 499 -14.90 -8.02 -23.72
C SER A 499 -15.48 -8.77 -22.52
N GLU A 500 -15.50 -8.12 -21.37
CA GLU A 500 -15.99 -8.70 -20.12
C GLU A 500 -17.30 -8.05 -19.71
N SER A 501 -18.29 -8.87 -19.32
CA SER A 501 -19.55 -8.38 -18.77
C SER A 501 -19.59 -8.66 -17.26
N ILE A 502 -19.77 -7.60 -16.49
CA ILE A 502 -19.63 -7.58 -15.04
C ILE A 502 -20.94 -7.05 -14.43
N ASP A 503 -21.56 -7.87 -13.59
CA ASP A 503 -22.73 -7.45 -12.81
C ASP A 503 -22.28 -6.81 -11.49
N ALA A 504 -22.90 -5.70 -11.10
CA ALA A 504 -22.58 -5.02 -9.85
C ALA A 504 -23.81 -4.49 -9.13
N ARG A 505 -23.61 -4.17 -7.85
CA ARG A 505 -24.62 -3.59 -6.96
C ARG A 505 -24.01 -2.38 -6.27
N SER A 506 -24.77 -1.32 -6.14
CA SER A 506 -24.35 -0.14 -5.39
C SER A 506 -25.41 0.24 -4.39
N TRP A 507 -24.98 0.73 -3.23
CA TRP A 507 -25.88 1.31 -2.25
C TRP A 507 -25.21 2.46 -1.52
N GLY A 508 -26.03 3.29 -0.89
CA GLY A 508 -25.50 4.34 -0.04
C GLY A 508 -26.55 5.04 0.78
N VAL A 509 -26.07 5.90 1.67
CA VAL A 509 -26.88 6.77 2.50
C VAL A 509 -26.27 8.15 2.56
N SER A 510 -27.11 9.17 2.65
CA SER A 510 -26.66 10.55 2.86
C SER A 510 -27.44 11.23 3.95
N PHE A 511 -26.77 12.12 4.69
CA PHE A 511 -27.39 13.03 5.61
C PHE A 511 -26.90 14.46 5.36
N GLU A 512 -27.83 15.38 5.10
CA GLU A 512 -27.55 16.82 4.91
C GLU A 512 -28.26 17.62 6.00
N VAL A 513 -27.57 18.64 6.53
CA VAL A 513 -28.14 19.64 7.42
C VAL A 513 -27.77 21.03 6.96
N GLY A 514 -28.63 22.00 7.21
CA GLY A 514 -28.29 23.39 6.97
C GLY A 514 -29.26 24.35 7.61
N ARG A 515 -28.97 25.65 7.46
CA ARG A 515 -29.83 26.69 7.98
C ARG A 515 -29.84 27.90 7.07
N GLU A 516 -31.02 28.29 6.61
CA GLU A 516 -31.20 29.51 5.83
C GLU A 516 -31.27 30.74 6.75
N PHE A 517 -30.45 31.74 6.44
CA PHE A 517 -30.43 33.05 7.06
C PHE A 517 -30.82 34.12 6.04
N GLN A 518 -31.79 34.95 6.39
CA GLN A 518 -32.08 36.16 5.65
C GLN A 518 -31.16 37.27 6.16
N THR A 519 -30.37 37.88 5.28
CA THR A 519 -29.33 38.85 5.68
C THR A 519 -29.88 40.25 5.95
N GLY A 520 -31.15 40.50 5.63
CA GLY A 520 -31.78 41.82 5.69
C GLY A 520 -31.38 42.74 4.53
N LEU A 521 -30.45 42.33 3.67
CA LEU A 521 -30.10 43.06 2.45
C LEU A 521 -31.21 42.90 1.42
N LYS A 522 -31.79 44.05 1.02
CA LYS A 522 -32.80 44.14 -0.03
C LYS A 522 -32.18 44.73 -1.29
N PHE A 523 -32.25 43.99 -2.38
CA PHE A 523 -31.96 44.52 -3.71
C PHE A 523 -33.29 44.76 -4.44
N GLU A 524 -33.28 45.49 -5.57
CA GLU A 524 -34.45 45.52 -6.48
C GLU A 524 -34.91 44.10 -6.86
N ALA A 525 -33.98 43.15 -6.80
CA ALA A 525 -34.14 41.73 -7.09
C ALA A 525 -34.71 40.85 -5.94
N GLY A 526 -35.06 41.43 -4.77
CA GLY A 526 -35.64 40.70 -3.64
C GLY A 526 -34.72 40.52 -2.42
N ASP A 527 -35.16 39.71 -1.46
CA ASP A 527 -34.45 39.43 -0.20
C ASP A 527 -33.30 38.44 -0.43
N PHE A 528 -32.09 38.82 -0.01
CA PHE A 528 -30.91 37.98 -0.09
C PHE A 528 -30.81 36.99 1.07
N ARG A 529 -30.43 35.75 0.76
CA ARG A 529 -30.33 34.63 1.71
C ARG A 529 -28.98 33.93 1.63
N VAL A 530 -28.52 33.45 2.77
CA VAL A 530 -27.30 32.66 2.93
C VAL A 530 -27.63 31.36 3.65
N THR A 531 -27.12 30.24 3.16
CA THR A 531 -27.39 28.90 3.68
C THR A 531 -26.10 28.11 3.86
N PRO A 532 -25.46 28.14 5.05
CA PRO A 532 -24.49 27.12 5.40
C PRO A 532 -25.12 25.74 5.41
N ARG A 533 -24.39 24.77 4.87
CA ARG A 533 -24.78 23.36 4.80
C ARG A 533 -23.59 22.44 5.05
N LEU A 534 -23.90 21.29 5.64
CA LEU A 534 -23.00 20.16 5.82
C LEU A 534 -23.71 18.92 5.30
N GLN A 535 -22.99 18.08 4.57
CA GLN A 535 -23.51 16.82 4.05
C GLN A 535 -22.47 15.73 4.29
N VAL A 536 -22.93 14.53 4.63
CA VAL A 536 -22.11 13.32 4.68
C VAL A 536 -22.78 12.27 3.80
N VAL A 537 -21.98 11.57 3.01
CA VAL A 537 -22.40 10.53 2.08
C VAL A 537 -21.53 9.30 2.33
N TYR A 538 -22.16 8.16 2.57
CA TYR A 538 -21.51 6.86 2.53
C TYR A 538 -22.02 6.08 1.31
N THR A 539 -21.11 5.48 0.55
CA THR A 539 -21.45 4.62 -0.59
C THR A 539 -20.56 3.41 -0.66
N GLU A 540 -21.09 2.33 -1.20
CA GLU A 540 -20.37 1.08 -1.43
C GLU A 540 -20.82 0.48 -2.76
N VAL A 541 -19.89 -0.17 -3.46
CA VAL A 541 -20.14 -0.85 -4.74
C VAL A 541 -19.56 -2.25 -4.67
N ASP A 542 -20.35 -3.26 -4.97
CA ASP A 542 -19.93 -4.67 -5.01
C ASP A 542 -20.13 -5.19 -6.44
N PHE A 543 -19.03 -5.49 -7.13
CA PHE A 543 -19.02 -6.15 -8.45
C PHE A 543 -18.51 -7.59 -8.40
N GLY A 544 -18.15 -8.08 -7.20
CA GLY A 544 -17.68 -9.43 -6.96
C GLY A 544 -16.31 -9.77 -7.58
N ASP A 545 -15.84 -10.97 -7.26
CA ASP A 545 -14.66 -11.54 -7.87
C ASP A 545 -15.00 -12.13 -9.23
N PHE A 546 -14.13 -11.92 -10.23
CA PHE A 546 -14.29 -12.51 -11.54
C PHE A 546 -12.95 -13.00 -12.11
N THR A 547 -13.04 -13.81 -13.16
CA THR A 547 -11.88 -14.20 -13.96
C THR A 547 -12.19 -13.85 -15.39
N ASP A 548 -11.36 -13.00 -15.98
CA ASP A 548 -11.60 -12.55 -17.35
C ASP A 548 -11.15 -13.56 -18.41
N GLY A 549 -11.37 -13.23 -19.68
CA GLY A 549 -11.04 -14.05 -20.83
C GLY A 549 -9.56 -14.37 -21.00
N ASP A 550 -8.66 -13.63 -20.34
CA ASP A 550 -7.22 -13.93 -20.28
C ASP A 550 -6.83 -14.82 -19.10
N GLY A 551 -7.80 -15.17 -18.23
CA GLY A 551 -7.53 -15.90 -17.00
C GLY A 551 -6.99 -15.02 -15.88
N VAL A 552 -7.13 -13.69 -15.97
CA VAL A 552 -6.78 -12.78 -14.88
C VAL A 552 -7.83 -12.93 -13.80
N VAL A 553 -7.42 -13.39 -12.62
CA VAL A 553 -8.30 -13.45 -11.45
C VAL A 553 -8.29 -12.07 -10.79
N VAL A 554 -9.42 -11.38 -10.86
CA VAL A 554 -9.64 -10.08 -10.23
C VAL A 554 -10.45 -10.31 -8.97
N ARG A 555 -9.90 -9.89 -7.83
CA ARG A 555 -10.58 -9.90 -6.55
C ARG A 555 -10.86 -8.48 -6.10
N GLN A 556 -12.10 -8.21 -5.74
CA GLN A 556 -12.46 -6.90 -5.23
C GLN A 556 -11.93 -6.73 -3.79
N GLY A 557 -11.31 -5.60 -3.50
CA GLY A 557 -10.95 -5.16 -2.17
C GLY A 557 -11.94 -4.13 -1.62
N ASP A 558 -11.41 -3.09 -0.98
CA ASP A 558 -12.21 -2.00 -0.43
C ASP A 558 -12.84 -1.18 -1.57
N SER A 559 -14.04 -0.68 -1.35
CA SER A 559 -14.82 0.06 -2.36
C SER A 559 -15.84 1.01 -1.74
N ASP A 560 -15.81 1.11 -0.41
CA ASP A 560 -16.54 2.07 0.36
C ASP A 560 -15.92 3.47 0.22
N SER A 561 -16.76 4.48 0.38
CA SER A 561 -16.38 5.89 0.33
C SER A 561 -17.21 6.65 1.35
N LEU A 562 -16.56 7.54 2.08
CA LEU A 562 -17.17 8.39 3.08
C LEU A 562 -16.82 9.85 2.76
N GLU A 563 -17.67 10.49 1.96
CA GLU A 563 -17.49 11.89 1.59
C GLU A 563 -18.20 12.81 2.58
N ALA A 564 -17.48 13.80 3.14
CA ALA A 564 -18.10 14.94 3.80
C ALA A 564 -17.94 16.21 2.96
N SER A 565 -19.02 16.98 2.89
CA SER A 565 -19.13 18.21 2.11
C SER A 565 -19.56 19.37 3.00
N ALA A 566 -18.85 20.50 2.93
CA ALA A 566 -19.22 21.75 3.56
C ALA A 566 -19.46 22.84 2.52
N GLY A 567 -20.58 23.55 2.61
CA GLY A 567 -20.97 24.52 1.59
C GLY A 567 -21.69 25.76 2.11
N LEU A 568 -21.66 26.80 1.28
CA LEU A 568 -22.39 28.04 1.46
C LEU A 568 -23.24 28.32 0.21
N GLY A 569 -24.55 28.25 0.38
CA GLY A 569 -25.53 28.66 -0.62
C GLY A 569 -25.89 30.13 -0.49
N PHE A 570 -26.02 30.83 -1.61
CA PHE A 570 -26.48 32.20 -1.74
C PHE A 570 -27.69 32.22 -2.65
N GLY A 571 -28.78 32.87 -2.24
CA GLY A 571 -30.04 32.83 -2.99
C GLY A 571 -30.79 34.16 -2.96
N THR A 572 -31.53 34.42 -4.04
CA THR A 572 -32.52 35.51 -4.10
C THR A 572 -33.79 35.04 -4.79
N MET A 573 -34.91 35.69 -4.47
CA MET A 573 -36.18 35.46 -5.13
C MET A 573 -36.70 36.73 -5.78
N LEU A 574 -37.08 36.60 -7.05
CA LEU A 574 -37.73 37.60 -7.89
C LEU A 574 -39.23 37.32 -7.94
N PRO A 575 -40.05 37.86 -7.01
CA PRO A 575 -41.41 37.37 -6.79
C PRO A 575 -42.34 37.73 -7.97
N LYS A 576 -42.15 38.91 -8.57
CA LYS A 576 -42.91 39.34 -9.76
C LYS A 576 -42.68 38.42 -10.96
N GLN A 577 -41.53 37.75 -11.00
CA GLN A 577 -41.15 36.83 -12.05
C GLN A 577 -41.36 35.37 -11.63
N GLY A 578 -41.76 35.06 -10.40
CA GLY A 578 -41.83 33.67 -9.90
C GLY A 578 -40.52 32.92 -10.11
N LEU A 579 -39.38 33.60 -9.97
CA LEU A 579 -38.05 33.09 -10.30
C LEU A 579 -37.15 33.15 -9.05
N SER A 580 -36.54 32.03 -8.67
CA SER A 580 -35.50 31.97 -7.66
C SER A 580 -34.15 31.69 -8.33
N LEU A 581 -33.11 32.40 -7.92
CA LEU A 581 -31.74 32.19 -8.39
C LEU A 581 -30.87 31.84 -7.21
N TYR A 582 -29.92 30.92 -7.40
CA TYR A 582 -28.97 30.55 -6.36
C TYR A 582 -27.60 30.18 -6.91
N VAL A 583 -26.59 30.41 -6.06
CA VAL A 583 -25.22 29.96 -6.22
C VAL A 583 -24.85 29.14 -4.99
N ASP A 584 -24.07 28.09 -5.14
CA ASP A 584 -23.51 27.33 -4.03
C ASP A 584 -22.03 27.10 -4.27
N LEU A 585 -21.25 27.35 -3.23
CA LEU A 585 -19.81 27.07 -3.19
C LEU A 585 -19.59 26.02 -2.10
N SER A 586 -18.91 24.93 -2.42
CA SER A 586 -18.65 23.86 -1.46
C SER A 586 -17.29 23.23 -1.64
N VAL A 587 -16.80 22.61 -0.57
CA VAL A 587 -15.62 21.74 -0.57
C VAL A 587 -16.05 20.38 -0.06
N SER A 588 -15.62 19.32 -0.73
CA SER A 588 -15.82 17.94 -0.31
C SER A 588 -14.49 17.26 -0.04
N HIS A 589 -14.49 16.30 0.89
CA HIS A 589 -13.35 15.45 1.21
C HIS A 589 -13.83 14.01 1.43
N ASP A 590 -13.20 13.05 0.75
CA ASP A 590 -13.37 11.62 1.02
C ASP A 590 -12.40 11.17 2.12
N PHE A 591 -12.92 10.46 3.13
CA PHE A 591 -12.16 10.01 4.30
C PHE A 591 -11.77 8.54 4.25
N GLN A 592 -12.28 7.78 3.27
CA GLN A 592 -11.95 6.37 3.11
C GLN A 592 -11.04 6.17 1.91
N ASP A 593 -10.17 5.16 2.00
CA ASP A 593 -9.20 4.81 0.97
C ASP A 593 -9.91 4.58 -0.38
N ASP A 594 -9.24 4.95 -1.46
CA ASP A 594 -9.71 4.70 -2.81
C ASP A 594 -9.96 3.21 -3.09
N SER A 595 -10.89 2.93 -4.00
CA SER A 595 -11.25 1.55 -4.36
C SER A 595 -10.02 0.70 -4.71
N SER A 596 -9.98 -0.50 -4.16
CA SER A 596 -8.87 -1.43 -4.34
C SER A 596 -9.32 -2.73 -5.00
N ILE A 597 -8.43 -3.28 -5.81
CA ILE A 597 -8.57 -4.63 -6.38
C ILE A 597 -7.26 -5.38 -6.22
N ASN A 598 -7.34 -6.69 -6.05
CA ASN A 598 -6.19 -7.57 -6.12
C ASN A 598 -6.24 -8.37 -7.43
N ALA A 599 -5.18 -8.26 -8.23
CA ALA A 599 -5.00 -9.09 -9.41
C ALA A 599 -3.58 -9.65 -9.42
N TYR A 600 -3.45 -10.98 -9.59
CA TYR A 600 -2.17 -11.69 -9.54
C TYR A 600 -1.33 -11.41 -8.27
N GLY A 601 -1.96 -11.16 -7.13
CA GLY A 601 -1.27 -10.85 -5.88
C GLY A 601 -0.81 -9.40 -5.75
N PHE A 602 -1.10 -8.55 -6.74
CA PHE A 602 -0.88 -7.11 -6.67
C PHE A 602 -2.17 -6.42 -6.24
N GLU A 603 -2.11 -5.69 -5.13
CA GLU A 603 -3.16 -4.76 -4.75
C GLU A 603 -2.98 -3.45 -5.52
N PHE A 604 -4.00 -3.07 -6.29
CA PHE A 604 -4.09 -1.80 -6.99
C PHE A 604 -5.12 -0.96 -6.28
N ARG A 605 -4.70 0.22 -5.81
CA ARG A 605 -5.58 1.25 -5.25
C ARG A 605 -5.72 2.36 -6.26
N SER A 606 -6.95 2.79 -6.50
CA SER A 606 -7.23 3.82 -7.49
C SER A 606 -7.00 5.22 -6.92
N GLY A 607 -5.74 5.67 -6.76
CA GLY A 607 -5.41 7.00 -6.21
C GLY A 607 -6.16 8.16 -6.90
N PHE A 608 -7.22 8.67 -6.29
CA PHE A 608 -7.99 9.82 -6.75
C PHE A 608 -7.77 11.00 -5.79
N SER A 609 -8.07 12.23 -6.24
CA SER A 609 -8.04 13.35 -5.31
C SER A 609 -9.17 13.22 -4.30
N ASP A 610 -8.82 13.11 -3.03
CA ASP A 610 -9.80 13.08 -1.93
C ASP A 610 -10.56 14.39 -1.80
N THR A 611 -9.94 15.52 -2.17
CA THR A 611 -10.46 16.86 -1.88
C THR A 611 -10.85 17.62 -3.14
N TRP A 612 -12.10 18.04 -3.22
CA TRP A 612 -12.65 18.77 -4.35
C TRP A 612 -13.32 20.08 -3.95
N GLY A 613 -13.07 21.12 -4.74
CA GLY A 613 -13.83 22.36 -4.70
C GLY A 613 -14.93 22.35 -5.75
N HIS A 614 -16.13 22.78 -5.38
CA HIS A 614 -17.31 22.79 -6.25
C HIS A 614 -17.98 24.16 -6.28
N ALA A 615 -18.46 24.54 -7.46
CA ALA A 615 -19.32 25.69 -7.66
C ALA A 615 -20.57 25.28 -8.45
N ARG A 616 -21.72 25.78 -8.03
CA ARG A 616 -23.02 25.46 -8.61
C ARG A 616 -23.83 26.73 -8.79
N LEU A 617 -24.55 26.80 -9.90
CA LEU A 617 -25.49 27.87 -10.22
C LEU A 617 -26.82 27.24 -10.62
N GLY A 618 -27.93 27.77 -10.14
CA GLY A 618 -29.23 27.31 -10.58
C GLY A 618 -30.36 28.33 -10.50
N ALA A 619 -31.45 27.98 -11.16
CA ALA A 619 -32.64 28.79 -11.29
C ALA A 619 -33.89 27.90 -11.16
N VAL A 620 -34.86 28.35 -10.37
CA VAL A 620 -36.16 27.70 -10.22
C VAL A 620 -37.24 28.66 -10.68
N LYS A 621 -38.08 28.24 -11.62
CA LYS A 621 -39.15 29.04 -12.21
C LYS A 621 -40.50 28.38 -11.94
N LYS A 622 -41.41 29.11 -11.29
CA LYS A 622 -42.83 28.77 -11.25
C LYS A 622 -43.44 29.14 -12.61
N ILE A 623 -44.03 28.16 -13.28
CA ILE A 623 -44.60 28.33 -14.63
C ILE A 623 -46.10 28.63 -14.51
N MET A 624 -46.77 27.88 -13.65
CA MET A 624 -48.16 28.07 -13.27
C MET A 624 -48.37 27.54 -11.86
N ASP A 625 -49.56 27.68 -11.31
CA ASP A 625 -49.87 27.11 -10.00
C ASP A 625 -49.68 25.59 -10.01
N GLY A 626 -49.00 25.09 -8.97
CA GLY A 626 -48.59 23.68 -8.87
C GLY A 626 -47.43 23.25 -9.76
N VAL A 627 -46.94 24.04 -10.73
CA VAL A 627 -45.92 23.58 -11.69
C VAL A 627 -44.65 24.42 -11.65
N SER A 628 -43.50 23.76 -11.48
CA SER A 628 -42.19 24.41 -11.45
C SER A 628 -41.12 23.65 -12.25
N ILE A 629 -40.20 24.41 -12.86
CA ILE A 629 -38.99 23.88 -13.51
C ILE A 629 -37.76 24.39 -12.77
N ASN A 630 -36.75 23.53 -12.62
CA ASN A 630 -35.44 23.87 -12.09
C ASN A 630 -34.36 23.52 -13.12
N LEU A 631 -33.45 24.46 -13.35
CA LEU A 631 -32.25 24.30 -14.18
C LEU A 631 -31.02 24.59 -13.33
N GLN A 632 -29.99 23.76 -13.46
CA GLN A 632 -28.76 23.87 -12.68
C GLN A 632 -27.53 23.49 -13.52
N GLY A 633 -26.43 24.19 -13.29
CA GLY A 633 -25.08 23.81 -13.71
C GLY A 633 -24.15 23.61 -12.51
N ARG A 634 -23.23 22.66 -12.61
CA ARG A 634 -22.17 22.40 -11.62
C ARG A 634 -20.82 22.31 -12.30
N VAL A 635 -19.79 22.81 -11.62
CA VAL A 635 -18.38 22.63 -11.96
C VAL A 635 -17.61 22.28 -10.70
N GLY A 636 -16.56 21.48 -10.82
CA GLY A 636 -15.67 21.16 -9.71
C GLY A 636 -14.26 20.84 -10.19
N SER A 637 -13.29 21.05 -9.31
CA SER A 637 -11.86 20.81 -9.53
C SER A 637 -11.28 20.17 -8.28
N SER A 638 -10.30 19.28 -8.45
CA SER A 638 -9.47 18.81 -7.34
C SER A 638 -8.69 19.97 -6.72
N LEU A 639 -8.38 19.86 -5.42
CA LEU A 639 -7.62 20.86 -4.65
C LEU A 639 -6.28 20.34 -4.11
N GLY A 640 -5.92 19.08 -4.38
CA GLY A 640 -4.66 18.45 -3.94
C GLY A 640 -3.52 18.58 -4.95
N ASP A 641 -2.28 18.37 -4.47
CA ASP A 641 -1.04 18.56 -5.23
C ASP A 641 -0.86 17.54 -6.39
N ASP A 642 -1.42 16.33 -6.26
CA ASP A 642 -1.14 15.21 -7.19
C ASP A 642 -2.13 15.10 -8.37
N THR A 643 -3.11 16.00 -8.49
CA THR A 643 -4.18 15.88 -9.51
C THR A 643 -4.67 17.21 -10.07
N SER A 644 -3.85 18.27 -10.03
CA SER A 644 -4.24 19.67 -10.35
C SER A 644 -4.94 19.92 -11.71
N ASP A 645 -4.98 18.93 -12.61
CA ASP A 645 -5.69 18.96 -13.90
C ASP A 645 -7.02 18.16 -13.93
N SER A 646 -7.49 17.64 -12.78
CA SER A 646 -8.75 16.91 -12.67
C SER A 646 -9.94 17.86 -12.52
N PHE A 647 -10.96 17.67 -13.36
CA PHE A 647 -12.15 18.52 -13.35
C PHE A 647 -13.44 17.74 -13.64
N ARG A 648 -14.55 18.30 -13.19
CA ARG A 648 -15.89 17.80 -13.51
C ARG A 648 -16.84 18.94 -13.83
N TYR A 649 -17.79 18.68 -14.71
CA TYR A 649 -18.90 19.58 -14.96
C TYR A 649 -20.18 18.80 -15.23
N GLY A 650 -21.32 19.44 -15.05
CA GLY A 650 -22.60 18.82 -15.35
C GLY A 650 -23.75 19.81 -15.34
N ALA A 651 -24.88 19.34 -15.85
CA ALA A 651 -26.12 20.07 -15.89
C ALA A 651 -27.26 19.18 -15.43
N GLN A 652 -28.27 19.80 -14.83
CA GLN A 652 -29.48 19.14 -14.38
C GLN A 652 -30.70 19.99 -14.75
N THR A 653 -31.75 19.32 -15.19
CA THR A 653 -33.09 19.91 -15.31
C THR A 653 -34.10 19.05 -14.57
N SER A 654 -35.13 19.68 -14.02
CA SER A 654 -36.25 18.96 -13.40
C SER A 654 -37.56 19.70 -13.54
N LEU A 655 -38.65 18.92 -13.55
CA LEU A 655 -40.03 19.38 -13.56
C LEU A 655 -40.72 18.80 -12.33
N ARG A 656 -41.50 19.63 -11.64
CA ARG A 656 -42.34 19.20 -10.52
C ARG A 656 -43.77 19.71 -10.68
N ILE A 657 -44.71 18.84 -10.32
CA ILE A 657 -46.15 19.08 -10.31
C ILE A 657 -46.67 18.76 -8.91
N ASP A 658 -47.19 19.76 -8.21
CA ASP A 658 -47.82 19.68 -6.88
C ASP A 658 -49.36 19.64 -7.04
N PHE A 659 -50.05 18.82 -6.24
CA PHE A 659 -51.51 18.66 -6.24
C PHE A 659 -52.11 18.25 -4.88
#